data_AF-A0A1F8QDX3-F1
#
_entry.id   AF-A0A1F8QDX3-F1
#
_cell.length_a   1.000
_cell.length_b   1.000
_cell.length_c   1.000
_cell.angle_alpha   90.00
_cell.angle_beta   90.00
_cell.angle_gamma   90.00
#
_symmetry.space_group_name_H-M   'P 1'
#
loop_
_entity.id
_entity.type
_entity.pdbx_description
1 polymer ?
#
loop_
_entity_poly.entity_id
_entity_poly.type
_entity_poly.pdbx_seq_one_letter_code
_entity_poly.pdbx_strand_id
1 'polypeptide(L)'
;MLTALLLAHSMTLLIVAPVLGLYTLRQLTRIPAATRLRAFRLLGISALLSMGLGAFYWLPFISELPLVKMGAGIEAVRGFFQSPVHFLTSTSLIQTSPLYEYGSAPFALGLVAVVLGILAIVVALAAGKHYKQWGSIIFFGFVAVVAAVAMLSSSSELWQRIPLATMVQYPWRVSVLIYLGLAVVIGSLPIALSHITLPRFSRGLTITLLAIATIWTATANLSPQQVFVPTDGPTLGQLARFEEISGFVGTTTFGEYLPNTVKVADLMQPAADAPQAPISPNADIRLVRYDPTERLFEVRTAEPASISLRALYFPDWQAIIDDQSATTYASTPSGLVTVDVPAGNHRVSFLLVDTTSRKIGNLASSISALIVLGLSVWVFRKRESQARAVLVVLGLALVVVIPPALTAATARPPALQPMQTSVAPNLNLIGLRIDQARFESDTWHISNAPTRLNLQVYWQAKSPLEDQPFKWQLRDDHGRLWAEHAQRSRYGTGAPTGWVSNEIIADDYALPLNSSLPAGRYTLYTACGESQNTTAVTTITLERNSVPNTALTPIPNPLDVRMGDDLHLLGFEAPNRIQPETRFPFTLYWKVDKSVVNDFIGFVQVLDTSGAVVARLGYEGLQFAGLNPTSLWTPNQVVVDRRSLRLPKLRPGLYYWAVGMDRYPDHERLPVITRGESTTDDVAVFGEFKVPVNPFTSNPKYPLNTSLGRDIRLTGYDLTAIDPRGNLVASGNDGAPPYLLIGQGQALELVLYWQAVSKITTDYKVFVHIVDQNGKLVAQQDQFPDAWRYPTHIWDAGEYVRDSHLLSLNDLPAGGYRVQIGMYQAETGERLTPIESNGNELKDRQIEIGQIEITGR
;
A
#
# COMPACT_ATOMS: atom_id res chain seq x y z
N MET A 1 -11.47 19.91 -24.16
CA MET A 1 -12.07 18.94 -23.21
C MET A 1 -11.78 17.50 -23.61
N LEU A 2 -12.23 17.00 -24.78
CA LEU A 2 -11.96 15.60 -25.17
C LEU A 2 -10.47 15.26 -25.20
N THR A 3 -9.62 16.14 -25.75
CA THR A 3 -8.15 15.97 -25.67
C THR A 3 -7.64 15.96 -24.23
N ALA A 4 -8.15 16.83 -23.36
CA ALA A 4 -7.75 16.83 -21.95
C ALA A 4 -8.18 15.53 -21.24
N LEU A 5 -9.36 15.01 -21.57
CA LEU A 5 -9.86 13.74 -21.05
C LEU A 5 -9.02 12.55 -21.57
N LEU A 6 -8.59 12.59 -22.84
CA LEU A 6 -7.65 11.62 -23.42
C LEU A 6 -6.34 11.57 -22.64
N LEU A 7 -5.76 12.75 -22.37
CA LEU A 7 -4.47 12.88 -21.69
C LEU A 7 -4.55 12.62 -20.19
N ALA A 8 -5.71 12.86 -19.57
CA ALA A 8 -5.92 12.60 -18.15
C ALA A 8 -6.24 11.12 -17.88
N HIS A 9 -7.16 10.54 -18.65
CA HIS A 9 -7.62 9.16 -18.43
C HIS A 9 -8.34 8.60 -19.67
N SER A 10 -7.60 7.88 -20.52
CA SER A 10 -8.11 7.31 -21.79
C SER A 10 -9.37 6.45 -21.62
N MET A 11 -9.48 5.65 -20.55
CA MET A 11 -10.68 4.85 -20.31
C MET A 11 -11.92 5.69 -20.02
N THR A 12 -11.78 6.83 -19.33
CA THR A 12 -12.90 7.74 -19.09
C THR A 12 -13.38 8.36 -20.40
N LEU A 13 -12.45 8.66 -21.32
CA LEU A 13 -12.82 9.09 -22.68
C LEU A 13 -13.61 8.01 -23.42
N LEU A 14 -13.17 6.74 -23.37
CA LEU A 14 -13.88 5.63 -24.01
C LEU A 14 -15.34 5.53 -23.54
N ILE A 15 -15.59 5.77 -22.25
CA ILE A 15 -16.92 5.71 -21.64
C ILE A 15 -17.76 6.97 -21.98
N VAL A 16 -17.17 8.16 -21.87
CA VAL A 16 -17.91 9.44 -21.94
C VAL A 16 -18.11 9.93 -23.38
N ALA A 17 -17.15 9.71 -24.28
CA ALA A 17 -17.20 10.26 -25.64
C ALA A 17 -18.42 9.80 -26.45
N PRO A 18 -18.83 8.51 -26.45
CA PRO A 18 -20.03 8.07 -27.17
C PRO A 18 -21.30 8.78 -26.68
N VAL A 19 -21.45 8.96 -25.36
CA VAL A 19 -22.60 9.66 -24.75
C VAL A 19 -22.63 11.13 -25.17
N LEU A 20 -21.50 11.82 -25.14
CA LEU A 20 -21.42 13.20 -25.60
C LEU A 20 -21.66 13.34 -27.11
N GLY A 21 -21.23 12.36 -27.91
CA GLY A 21 -21.52 12.29 -29.34
C GLY A 21 -23.02 12.17 -29.60
N LEU A 22 -23.70 11.23 -28.94
CA LEU A 22 -25.16 11.06 -29.03
C LEU A 22 -25.91 12.31 -28.56
N TYR A 23 -25.46 12.92 -27.47
CA TYR A 23 -26.04 14.18 -26.99
C TYR A 23 -25.87 15.31 -28.02
N THR A 24 -24.71 15.40 -28.66
CA THR A 24 -24.41 16.40 -29.69
C THR A 24 -25.31 16.20 -30.92
N LEU A 25 -25.48 14.96 -31.39
CA LEU A 25 -26.40 14.63 -32.48
C LEU A 25 -27.84 15.04 -32.13
N ARG A 26 -28.30 14.74 -30.92
CA ARG A 26 -29.61 15.19 -30.44
C ARG A 26 -29.74 16.71 -30.46
N GLN A 27 -28.71 17.46 -30.04
CA GLN A 27 -28.75 18.92 -30.07
C GLN A 27 -28.80 19.48 -31.50
N LEU A 28 -28.14 18.84 -32.47
CA LEU A 28 -28.20 19.23 -33.89
C LEU A 28 -29.63 19.13 -34.46
N THR A 29 -30.45 18.18 -34.00
CA THR A 29 -31.85 18.08 -34.42
C THR A 29 -32.70 19.30 -34.00
N ARG A 30 -32.29 19.99 -32.93
CA ARG A 30 -32.98 21.18 -32.39
C ARG A 30 -32.55 22.48 -33.05
N ILE A 31 -31.48 22.47 -33.84
CA ILE A 31 -31.02 23.63 -34.59
C ILE A 31 -31.86 23.77 -35.89
N PRO A 32 -32.28 24.99 -36.26
CA PRO A 32 -32.98 25.23 -37.52
C PRO A 32 -32.22 24.66 -38.72
N ALA A 33 -32.96 24.11 -39.69
CA ALA A 33 -32.35 23.45 -40.86
C ALA A 33 -31.35 24.36 -41.59
N ALA A 34 -31.67 25.66 -41.70
CA ALA A 34 -30.83 26.67 -42.35
C ALA A 34 -29.43 26.84 -41.73
N THR A 35 -29.27 26.59 -40.43
CA THR A 35 -27.98 26.75 -39.71
C THR A 35 -27.34 25.42 -39.31
N ARG A 36 -28.07 24.31 -39.46
CA ARG A 36 -27.61 22.96 -39.09
C ARG A 36 -26.33 22.54 -39.81
N LEU A 37 -26.21 22.82 -41.11
CA LEU A 37 -25.01 22.50 -41.88
C LEU A 37 -23.77 23.26 -41.37
N ARG A 38 -23.93 24.53 -41.00
CA ARG A 38 -22.85 25.33 -40.41
C ARG A 38 -22.43 24.80 -39.04
N ALA A 39 -23.39 24.47 -38.18
CA ALA A 39 -23.12 23.87 -36.88
C ALA A 39 -22.39 22.53 -37.03
N PHE A 40 -22.83 21.68 -37.96
CA PHE A 40 -22.17 20.41 -38.27
C PHE A 40 -20.73 20.60 -38.74
N ARG A 41 -20.47 21.56 -39.64
CA ARG A 41 -19.10 21.89 -40.09
C ARG A 41 -18.21 22.36 -38.93
N LEU A 42 -18.72 23.22 -38.06
CA LEU A 42 -17.96 23.72 -36.90
C LEU A 42 -17.64 22.61 -35.89
N LEU A 43 -18.59 21.69 -35.67
CA LEU A 43 -18.36 20.50 -34.86
C LEU A 43 -17.31 19.59 -35.50
N GLY A 44 -17.37 19.37 -36.81
CA GLY A 44 -16.36 18.62 -37.55
C GLY A 44 -14.97 19.23 -37.41
N ILE A 45 -14.82 20.55 -37.60
CA ILE A 45 -13.55 21.25 -37.40
C ILE A 45 -13.06 21.11 -35.96
N SER A 46 -13.95 21.27 -34.98
CA SER A 46 -13.60 21.16 -33.56
C SER A 46 -13.18 19.73 -33.18
N ALA A 47 -13.83 18.71 -33.75
CA ALA A 47 -13.45 17.32 -33.59
C ALA A 47 -12.09 17.03 -34.22
N LEU A 48 -11.85 17.51 -35.45
CA LEU A 48 -10.56 17.38 -36.13
C LEU A 48 -9.43 18.06 -35.36
N LEU A 49 -9.65 19.27 -34.83
CA LEU A 49 -8.66 19.95 -33.99
C LEU A 49 -8.44 19.21 -32.68
N SER A 50 -9.48 18.63 -32.06
CA SER A 50 -9.33 17.84 -30.85
C SER A 50 -8.55 16.55 -31.09
N MET A 51 -8.82 15.85 -32.19
CA MET A 51 -8.06 14.67 -32.62
C MET A 51 -6.62 15.05 -32.96
N GLY A 52 -6.43 16.14 -33.70
CA GLY A 52 -5.11 16.65 -34.07
C GLY A 52 -4.28 17.01 -32.84
N LEU A 53 -4.83 17.77 -31.88
CA LEU A 53 -4.16 18.10 -30.61
C LEU A 53 -3.72 16.88 -29.79
N GLY A 54 -4.44 15.77 -29.87
CA GLY A 54 -4.11 14.52 -29.17
C GLY A 54 -3.33 13.51 -30.01
N ALA A 55 -2.98 13.85 -31.26
CA ALA A 55 -2.45 12.89 -32.22
C ALA A 55 -1.10 12.30 -31.81
N PHE A 56 -0.28 13.04 -31.06
CA PHE A 56 0.99 12.53 -30.52
C PHE A 56 0.80 11.32 -29.59
N TYR A 57 -0.40 11.16 -29.02
CA TYR A 57 -0.74 10.07 -28.10
C TYR A 57 -1.58 8.99 -28.78
N TRP A 58 -2.75 9.33 -29.34
CA TRP A 58 -3.66 8.29 -29.83
C TRP A 58 -3.19 7.65 -31.13
N LEU A 59 -2.46 8.38 -31.99
CA LEU A 59 -1.99 7.85 -33.26
C LEU A 59 -0.99 6.71 -33.05
N PRO A 60 0.14 6.91 -32.31
CA PRO A 60 1.03 5.79 -32.01
C PRO A 60 0.34 4.71 -31.19
N PHE A 61 -0.53 5.06 -30.23
CA PHE A 61 -1.29 4.07 -29.46
C PHE A 61 -2.06 3.08 -30.35
N ILE A 62 -2.76 3.55 -31.38
CA ILE A 62 -3.51 2.67 -32.29
C ILE A 62 -2.58 1.94 -33.26
N SER A 63 -1.62 2.65 -33.88
CA SER A 63 -0.78 2.05 -34.92
C SER A 63 0.23 1.05 -34.36
N GLU A 64 0.69 1.25 -33.13
CA GLU A 64 1.68 0.40 -32.45
C GLU A 64 1.02 -0.67 -31.57
N LEU A 65 -0.32 -0.66 -31.45
CA LEU A 65 -1.08 -1.66 -30.70
C LEU A 65 -0.75 -3.12 -31.06
N PRO A 66 -0.55 -3.50 -32.35
CA PRO A 66 -0.18 -4.87 -32.71
C PRO A 66 1.21 -5.30 -32.22
N LEU A 67 2.07 -4.35 -31.81
CA LEU A 67 3.43 -4.61 -31.33
C LEU A 67 3.46 -5.05 -29.87
N VAL A 68 2.35 -4.91 -29.14
CA VAL A 68 2.23 -5.26 -27.71
C VAL A 68 1.20 -6.36 -27.46
N LYS A 69 1.25 -6.98 -26.28
CA LYS A 69 0.39 -8.11 -25.88
C LYS A 69 -1.03 -7.75 -25.46
N MET A 70 -1.53 -6.57 -25.81
CA MET A 70 -2.76 -6.02 -25.24
C MET A 70 -3.97 -6.96 -25.42
N GLY A 71 -4.07 -7.67 -26.56
CA GLY A 71 -5.16 -8.65 -26.78
C GLY A 71 -5.13 -9.86 -25.84
N ALA A 72 -4.02 -10.60 -25.80
CA ALA A 72 -3.89 -11.81 -24.98
C ALA A 72 -3.86 -11.49 -23.47
N GLY A 73 -3.19 -10.39 -23.09
CA GLY A 73 -3.15 -9.94 -21.69
C GLY A 73 -4.52 -9.54 -21.16
N ILE A 74 -5.33 -8.85 -21.98
CA ILE A 74 -6.69 -8.43 -21.61
C ILE A 74 -7.66 -9.62 -21.55
N GLU A 75 -7.52 -10.60 -22.44
CA GLU A 75 -8.32 -11.83 -22.38
C GLU A 75 -8.02 -12.62 -21.11
N ALA A 76 -6.75 -12.76 -20.74
CA ALA A 76 -6.32 -13.48 -19.54
C ALA A 76 -6.91 -12.89 -18.24
N VAL A 77 -7.12 -11.57 -18.20
CA VAL A 77 -7.67 -10.86 -17.03
C VAL A 77 -9.16 -10.56 -17.14
N ARG A 78 -9.82 -10.96 -18.25
CA ARG A 78 -11.26 -10.73 -18.44
C ARG A 78 -12.07 -11.34 -17.31
N GLY A 79 -11.77 -12.60 -16.98
CA GLY A 79 -12.44 -13.32 -15.88
C GLY A 79 -12.20 -12.68 -14.51
N PHE A 80 -11.04 -12.05 -14.32
CA PHE A 80 -10.73 -11.30 -13.10
C PHE A 80 -11.61 -10.05 -12.99
N PHE A 81 -11.50 -9.11 -13.92
CA PHE A 81 -12.22 -7.82 -13.82
C PHE A 81 -13.74 -7.95 -13.90
N GLN A 82 -14.24 -8.94 -14.63
CA GLN A 82 -15.67 -9.13 -14.88
C GLN A 82 -16.28 -10.23 -14.02
N SER A 83 -15.59 -10.62 -12.95
CA SER A 83 -16.12 -11.53 -11.94
C SER A 83 -17.32 -10.89 -11.21
N PRO A 84 -18.41 -11.64 -10.92
CA PRO A 84 -19.59 -11.10 -10.24
C PRO A 84 -19.31 -10.41 -8.90
N VAL A 85 -18.21 -10.74 -8.21
CA VAL A 85 -17.79 -10.12 -6.94
C VAL A 85 -17.47 -8.62 -7.10
N HIS A 86 -17.11 -8.19 -8.31
CA HIS A 86 -16.81 -6.78 -8.60
C HIS A 86 -18.07 -5.96 -8.98
N PHE A 87 -19.24 -6.59 -9.04
CA PHE A 87 -20.49 -5.91 -9.33
C PHE A 87 -21.30 -5.68 -8.05
N LEU A 88 -22.22 -4.72 -8.09
CA LEU A 88 -23.16 -4.47 -7.01
C LEU A 88 -24.41 -5.34 -7.18
N THR A 89 -25.10 -5.59 -6.07
CA THR A 89 -26.45 -6.16 -6.11
C THR A 89 -27.48 -5.02 -6.15
N SER A 90 -28.75 -5.35 -6.43
CA SER A 90 -29.81 -4.34 -6.40
C SER A 90 -29.98 -3.68 -5.03
N THR A 91 -29.69 -4.40 -3.95
CA THR A 91 -29.78 -3.90 -2.57
C THR A 91 -28.55 -3.11 -2.15
N SER A 92 -27.39 -3.33 -2.78
CA SER A 92 -26.14 -2.61 -2.48
C SER A 92 -25.81 -1.49 -3.47
N LEU A 93 -26.66 -1.25 -4.47
CA LEU A 93 -26.41 -0.23 -5.50
C LEU A 93 -26.40 1.20 -4.94
N ILE A 94 -27.22 1.48 -3.93
CA ILE A 94 -27.37 2.81 -3.32
C ILE A 94 -27.08 2.69 -1.83
N GLN A 95 -26.22 3.57 -1.31
CA GLN A 95 -25.94 3.64 0.11
C GLN A 95 -27.18 4.12 0.88
N THR A 96 -27.35 3.66 2.12
CA THR A 96 -28.43 4.10 3.01
C THR A 96 -28.06 5.35 3.82
N SER A 97 -26.78 5.71 3.84
CA SER A 97 -26.26 6.85 4.58
C SER A 97 -26.49 8.17 3.83
N PRO A 98 -26.90 9.25 4.50
CA PRO A 98 -27.06 10.56 3.87
C PRO A 98 -25.72 11.22 3.52
N LEU A 99 -24.64 10.83 4.20
CA LEU A 99 -23.27 11.21 3.86
C LEU A 99 -22.65 10.06 3.06
N TYR A 100 -21.90 10.39 2.00
CA TYR A 100 -21.26 9.37 1.18
C TYR A 100 -20.18 8.64 1.97
N GLU A 101 -20.30 7.32 2.07
CA GLU A 101 -19.35 6.50 2.81
C GLU A 101 -18.27 5.96 1.86
N TYR A 102 -17.03 6.40 2.05
CA TYR A 102 -15.88 5.92 1.30
C TYR A 102 -15.41 4.57 1.89
N GLY A 103 -15.92 3.47 1.33
CA GLY A 103 -15.56 2.09 1.68
C GLY A 103 -14.67 1.41 0.64
N SER A 104 -14.46 0.10 0.80
CA SER A 104 -13.79 -0.74 -0.21
C SER A 104 -14.66 -0.94 -1.44
N ALA A 105 -14.04 -0.98 -2.63
CA ALA A 105 -14.73 -1.30 -3.88
C ALA A 105 -15.42 -2.68 -3.80
N PRO A 106 -16.54 -2.91 -4.52
CA PRO A 106 -17.19 -2.01 -5.49
C PRO A 106 -17.90 -0.79 -4.87
N PHE A 107 -17.82 0.38 -5.52
CA PHE A 107 -18.37 1.64 -5.00
C PHE A 107 -19.86 1.81 -5.31
N ALA A 108 -20.68 1.90 -4.27
CA ALA A 108 -22.12 2.18 -4.35
C ALA A 108 -22.42 3.67 -4.63
N LEU A 109 -23.65 3.96 -5.06
CA LEU A 109 -24.11 5.33 -5.33
C LEU A 109 -24.50 6.05 -4.04
N GLY A 110 -24.18 7.35 -3.97
CA GLY A 110 -24.56 8.19 -2.84
C GLY A 110 -26.06 8.46 -2.78
N LEU A 111 -26.68 8.23 -1.61
CA LEU A 111 -28.12 8.38 -1.39
C LEU A 111 -28.64 9.74 -1.86
N VAL A 112 -28.02 10.82 -1.38
CA VAL A 112 -28.50 12.19 -1.62
C VAL A 112 -28.45 12.56 -3.10
N ALA A 113 -27.36 12.19 -3.80
CA ALA A 113 -27.24 12.46 -5.24
C ALA A 113 -28.33 11.73 -6.03
N VAL A 114 -28.63 10.47 -5.68
CA VAL A 114 -29.69 9.69 -6.33
C VAL A 114 -31.07 10.28 -6.04
N VAL A 115 -31.38 10.60 -4.78
CA VAL A 115 -32.67 11.19 -4.38
C VAL A 115 -32.91 12.53 -5.08
N LEU A 116 -31.91 13.43 -5.10
CA LEU A 116 -32.01 14.71 -5.80
C LEU A 116 -32.16 14.52 -7.33
N GLY A 117 -31.49 13.53 -7.90
CA GLY A 117 -31.64 13.15 -9.30
C GLY A 117 -33.06 12.68 -9.64
N ILE A 118 -33.61 11.77 -8.84
CA ILE A 118 -35.00 11.29 -8.99
C ILE A 118 -35.98 12.45 -8.86
N LEU A 119 -35.82 13.30 -7.84
CA LEU A 119 -36.66 14.48 -7.64
C LEU A 119 -36.64 15.39 -8.87
N ALA A 120 -35.45 15.68 -9.42
CA ALA A 120 -35.31 16.50 -10.61
C ALA A 120 -35.96 15.87 -11.86
N ILE A 121 -35.89 14.54 -12.02
CA ILE A 121 -36.60 13.83 -13.09
C ILE A 121 -38.12 13.94 -12.90
N VAL A 122 -38.63 13.70 -11.70
CA VAL A 122 -40.07 13.80 -11.38
C VAL A 122 -40.59 15.21 -11.65
N VAL A 123 -39.88 16.25 -11.18
CA VAL A 123 -40.25 17.64 -11.43
C VAL A 123 -40.23 17.95 -12.93
N ALA A 124 -39.23 17.47 -13.67
CA ALA A 124 -39.17 17.66 -15.12
C ALA A 124 -40.32 16.96 -15.86
N LEU A 125 -40.70 15.74 -15.45
CA LEU A 125 -41.85 15.03 -16.00
C LEU A 125 -43.15 15.78 -15.72
N ALA A 126 -43.34 16.28 -14.50
CA ALA A 126 -44.49 17.08 -14.11
C ALA A 126 -44.57 18.42 -14.88
N ALA A 127 -43.43 19.07 -15.13
CA ALA A 127 -43.36 20.31 -15.91
C ALA A 127 -43.60 20.10 -17.42
N GLY A 128 -43.53 18.86 -17.91
CA GLY A 128 -43.82 18.50 -19.30
C GLY A 128 -42.79 19.04 -20.33
N LYS A 129 -43.08 18.78 -21.62
CA LYS A 129 -42.17 19.13 -22.75
C LYS A 129 -41.95 20.64 -22.93
N HIS A 130 -42.74 21.48 -22.29
CA HIS A 130 -42.61 22.94 -22.31
C HIS A 130 -41.40 23.43 -21.50
N TYR A 131 -40.86 22.58 -20.61
CA TYR A 131 -39.65 22.87 -19.89
C TYR A 131 -38.42 22.79 -20.81
N LYS A 132 -37.68 23.90 -20.94
CA LYS A 132 -36.61 24.08 -21.96
C LYS A 132 -35.54 22.98 -21.92
N GLN A 133 -35.23 22.46 -20.72
CA GLN A 133 -34.20 21.43 -20.52
C GLN A 133 -34.77 19.99 -20.47
N TRP A 134 -36.08 19.81 -20.66
CA TRP A 134 -36.78 18.52 -20.48
C TRP A 134 -36.07 17.36 -21.15
N GLY A 135 -35.82 17.48 -22.46
CA GLY A 135 -35.19 16.39 -23.20
C GLY A 135 -33.73 16.12 -22.80
N SER A 136 -33.03 17.07 -22.15
CA SER A 136 -31.65 16.87 -21.69
C SER A 136 -31.64 16.13 -20.36
N ILE A 137 -32.60 16.43 -19.48
CA ILE A 137 -32.86 15.66 -18.25
C ILE A 137 -33.22 14.22 -18.58
N ILE A 138 -34.15 14.00 -19.52
CA ILE A 138 -34.54 12.65 -19.92
C ILE A 138 -33.35 11.88 -20.52
N PHE A 139 -32.56 12.52 -21.39
CA PHE A 139 -31.38 11.90 -21.98
C PHE A 139 -30.35 11.48 -20.93
N PHE A 140 -29.93 12.41 -20.06
CA PHE A 140 -28.91 12.13 -19.05
C PHE A 140 -29.43 11.26 -17.90
N GLY A 141 -30.72 11.34 -17.56
CA GLY A 141 -31.38 10.42 -16.64
C GLY A 141 -31.42 9.00 -17.18
N PHE A 142 -31.76 8.83 -18.48
CA PHE A 142 -31.71 7.52 -19.14
C PHE A 142 -30.28 6.95 -19.16
N VAL A 143 -29.28 7.76 -19.50
CA VAL A 143 -27.87 7.35 -19.46
C VAL A 143 -27.45 6.92 -18.05
N ALA A 144 -27.84 7.66 -17.01
CA ALA A 144 -27.56 7.31 -15.63
C ALA A 144 -28.21 5.98 -15.22
N VAL A 145 -29.46 5.73 -15.62
CA VAL A 145 -30.15 4.46 -15.35
C VAL A 145 -29.47 3.29 -16.06
N VAL A 146 -29.13 3.43 -17.35
CA VAL A 146 -28.44 2.38 -18.11
C VAL A 146 -27.07 2.07 -17.49
N ALA A 147 -26.32 3.10 -17.10
CA ALA A 147 -25.04 2.92 -16.43
C ALA A 147 -25.19 2.26 -15.05
N ALA A 148 -26.23 2.61 -14.28
CA ALA A 148 -26.52 1.97 -13.00
C ALA A 148 -26.87 0.48 -13.15
N VAL A 149 -27.66 0.13 -14.17
CA VAL A 149 -27.94 -1.28 -14.50
C VAL A 149 -26.66 -2.02 -14.91
N ALA A 150 -25.78 -1.38 -15.67
CA ALA A 150 -24.49 -1.97 -16.06
C ALA A 150 -23.57 -2.27 -14.87
N MET A 151 -23.78 -1.65 -13.69
CA MET A 151 -23.04 -1.92 -12.45
C MET A 151 -23.61 -3.10 -11.64
N LEU A 152 -24.78 -3.63 -12.00
CA LEU A 152 -25.41 -4.74 -11.29
C LEU A 152 -24.81 -6.10 -11.67
N SER A 153 -24.80 -7.05 -10.73
CA SER A 153 -24.28 -8.40 -10.93
C SER A 153 -24.97 -9.16 -12.06
N SER A 154 -26.25 -8.86 -12.33
CA SER A 154 -27.00 -9.35 -13.48
C SER A 154 -26.40 -8.95 -14.84
N SER A 155 -25.57 -7.91 -14.88
CA SER A 155 -24.90 -7.44 -16.09
C SER A 155 -23.56 -8.13 -16.34
N SER A 156 -23.04 -8.93 -15.41
CA SER A 156 -21.71 -9.56 -15.53
C SER A 156 -21.55 -10.39 -16.80
N GLU A 157 -22.54 -11.20 -17.16
CA GLU A 157 -22.53 -11.99 -18.40
C GLU A 157 -22.50 -11.11 -19.67
N LEU A 158 -23.19 -9.97 -19.64
CA LEU A 158 -23.16 -9.02 -20.76
C LEU A 158 -21.77 -8.39 -20.90
N TRP A 159 -21.13 -8.04 -19.79
CA TRP A 159 -19.76 -7.52 -19.79
C TRP A 159 -18.76 -8.53 -20.37
N GLN A 160 -18.93 -9.83 -20.09
CA GLN A 160 -18.09 -10.90 -20.64
C GLN A 160 -18.19 -11.08 -22.15
N ARG A 161 -19.32 -10.66 -22.75
CA ARG A 161 -19.55 -10.73 -24.20
C ARG A 161 -19.09 -9.48 -24.96
N ILE A 162 -18.73 -8.41 -24.26
CA ILE A 162 -18.35 -7.13 -24.87
C ILE A 162 -16.84 -6.93 -24.67
N PRO A 163 -16.00 -7.09 -25.71
CA PRO A 163 -14.54 -6.92 -25.58
C PRO A 163 -14.12 -5.54 -25.05
N LEU A 164 -14.84 -4.47 -25.43
CA LEU A 164 -14.60 -3.12 -24.91
C LEU A 164 -14.87 -2.98 -23.40
N ALA A 165 -15.72 -3.82 -22.82
CA ALA A 165 -16.01 -3.80 -21.40
C ALA A 165 -14.81 -4.28 -20.58
N THR A 166 -13.95 -5.15 -21.14
CA THR A 166 -12.71 -5.55 -20.49
C THR A 166 -11.70 -4.40 -20.42
N MET A 167 -11.69 -3.50 -21.41
CA MET A 167 -10.88 -2.26 -21.40
C MET A 167 -11.32 -1.31 -20.29
N VAL A 168 -12.63 -1.23 -20.02
CA VAL A 168 -13.16 -0.44 -18.90
C VAL A 168 -12.66 -1.00 -17.56
N GLN A 169 -12.29 -2.28 -17.50
CA GLN A 169 -11.90 -3.03 -16.30
C GLN A 169 -13.09 -3.20 -15.36
N TYR A 170 -13.18 -2.39 -14.31
CA TYR A 170 -14.19 -2.54 -13.27
C TYR A 170 -15.52 -1.86 -13.60
N PRO A 171 -16.67 -2.49 -13.26
CA PRO A 171 -17.98 -1.95 -13.60
C PRO A 171 -18.28 -0.61 -12.93
N TRP A 172 -17.80 -0.36 -11.70
CA TRP A 172 -17.99 0.92 -11.02
C TRP A 172 -17.35 2.12 -11.73
N ARG A 173 -16.48 1.93 -12.73
CA ARG A 173 -15.96 3.04 -13.55
C ARG A 173 -17.03 3.70 -14.43
N VAL A 174 -18.12 3.00 -14.76
CA VAL A 174 -19.25 3.61 -15.47
C VAL A 174 -20.05 4.57 -14.60
N SER A 175 -19.79 4.63 -13.29
CA SER A 175 -20.36 5.64 -12.38
C SER A 175 -20.07 7.07 -12.83
N VAL A 176 -19.00 7.31 -13.61
CA VAL A 176 -18.73 8.61 -14.23
C VAL A 176 -19.92 9.10 -15.08
N LEU A 177 -20.62 8.19 -15.78
CA LEU A 177 -21.81 8.53 -16.55
C LEU A 177 -23.01 8.84 -15.66
N ILE A 178 -23.13 8.11 -14.55
CA ILE A 178 -24.18 8.32 -13.55
C ILE A 178 -24.01 9.70 -12.92
N TYR A 179 -22.84 10.01 -12.37
CA TYR A 179 -22.59 11.28 -11.72
C TYR A 179 -22.56 12.47 -12.69
N LEU A 180 -22.07 12.29 -13.92
CA LEU A 180 -22.23 13.30 -14.98
C LEU A 180 -23.72 13.56 -15.27
N GLY A 181 -24.51 12.49 -15.41
CA GLY A 181 -25.94 12.61 -15.66
C GLY A 181 -26.68 13.26 -14.50
N LEU A 182 -26.44 12.81 -13.27
CA LEU A 182 -26.99 13.38 -12.04
C LEU A 182 -26.60 14.84 -11.88
N ALA A 183 -25.35 15.24 -12.17
CA ALA A 183 -24.95 16.65 -12.09
C ALA A 183 -25.77 17.54 -13.05
N VAL A 184 -25.97 17.09 -14.29
CA VAL A 184 -26.80 17.83 -15.28
C VAL A 184 -28.26 17.88 -14.84
N VAL A 185 -28.78 16.76 -14.32
CA VAL A 185 -30.18 16.63 -13.87
C VAL A 185 -30.44 17.47 -12.61
N ILE A 186 -29.61 17.36 -11.58
CA ILE A 186 -29.73 18.14 -10.33
C ILE A 186 -29.55 19.63 -10.62
N GLY A 187 -28.58 20.01 -11.45
CA GLY A 187 -28.36 21.41 -11.85
C GLY A 187 -29.55 22.06 -12.57
N SER A 188 -30.48 21.26 -13.10
CA SER A 188 -31.71 21.74 -13.73
C SER A 188 -32.84 22.05 -12.73
N LEU A 189 -32.77 21.50 -11.52
CA LEU A 189 -33.82 21.57 -10.50
C LEU A 189 -34.20 23.03 -10.14
N PRO A 190 -33.26 23.97 -9.96
CA PRO A 190 -33.64 25.35 -9.68
C PRO A 190 -34.38 26.05 -10.83
N ILE A 191 -34.07 25.69 -12.09
CA ILE A 191 -34.77 26.20 -13.26
C ILE A 191 -36.20 25.63 -13.28
N ALA A 192 -36.37 24.37 -12.89
CA ALA A 192 -37.69 23.74 -12.80
C ALA A 192 -38.53 24.33 -11.66
N LEU A 193 -37.93 24.54 -10.49
CA LEU A 193 -38.54 25.24 -9.35
C LEU A 193 -38.82 26.72 -9.64
N SER A 194 -38.16 27.32 -10.64
CA SER A 194 -38.37 28.73 -11.01
C SER A 194 -39.71 29.00 -11.72
N HIS A 195 -40.39 27.94 -12.18
CA HIS A 195 -41.78 27.98 -12.64
C HIS A 195 -42.77 28.01 -11.47
N ILE A 196 -42.32 27.71 -10.24
CA ILE A 196 -43.00 28.04 -8.99
C ILE A 196 -42.56 29.47 -8.63
N THR A 197 -43.48 30.33 -8.18
CA THR A 197 -43.33 31.79 -8.05
C THR A 197 -42.32 32.24 -6.97
N LEU A 198 -41.04 31.89 -7.11
CA LEU A 198 -39.97 32.31 -6.21
C LEU A 198 -39.25 33.58 -6.74
N PRO A 199 -38.92 34.56 -5.89
CA PRO A 199 -38.09 35.72 -6.23
C PRO A 199 -36.69 35.32 -6.74
N ARG A 200 -36.04 36.17 -7.56
CA ARG A 200 -34.71 35.90 -8.16
C ARG A 200 -33.61 35.61 -7.11
N PHE A 201 -33.62 36.34 -5.99
CA PHE A 201 -32.67 36.14 -4.89
C PHE A 201 -32.83 34.75 -4.25
N SER A 202 -34.08 34.34 -3.97
CA SER A 202 -34.41 33.03 -3.40
C SER A 202 -33.97 31.89 -4.31
N ARG A 203 -34.11 32.04 -5.64
CA ARG A 203 -33.63 31.04 -6.61
C ARG A 203 -32.12 30.84 -6.52
N GLY A 204 -31.36 31.93 -6.57
CA GLY A 204 -29.89 31.90 -6.47
C GLY A 204 -29.44 31.23 -5.17
N LEU A 205 -30.06 31.59 -4.05
CA LEU A 205 -29.80 30.97 -2.75
C LEU A 205 -30.11 29.46 -2.76
N THR A 206 -31.24 29.04 -3.34
CA THR A 206 -31.58 27.61 -3.47
C THR A 206 -30.57 26.84 -4.32
N ILE A 207 -30.08 27.41 -5.44
CA ILE A 207 -29.03 26.76 -6.27
C ILE A 207 -27.77 26.56 -5.44
N THR A 208 -27.34 27.62 -4.76
CA THR A 208 -26.11 27.61 -3.96
C THR A 208 -26.22 26.61 -2.82
N LEU A 209 -27.36 26.56 -2.10
CA LEU A 209 -27.60 25.61 -1.02
C LEU A 209 -27.65 24.16 -1.53
N LEU A 210 -28.28 23.89 -2.68
CA LEU A 210 -28.28 22.55 -3.29
C LEU A 210 -26.88 22.12 -3.73
N ALA A 211 -26.10 23.04 -4.31
CA ALA A 211 -24.72 22.77 -4.71
C ALA A 211 -23.83 22.50 -3.48
N ILE A 212 -23.93 23.34 -2.44
CA ILE A 212 -23.22 23.15 -1.16
C ILE A 212 -23.63 21.82 -0.52
N ALA A 213 -24.93 21.51 -0.44
CA ALA A 213 -25.41 20.26 0.14
C ALA A 213 -24.92 19.04 -0.64
N THR A 214 -24.92 19.09 -1.97
CA THR A 214 -24.41 17.99 -2.81
C THR A 214 -22.91 17.80 -2.63
N ILE A 215 -22.13 18.89 -2.59
CA ILE A 215 -20.69 18.83 -2.33
C ILE A 215 -20.44 18.31 -0.91
N TRP A 216 -21.07 18.90 0.09
CA TRP A 216 -20.94 18.53 1.50
C TRP A 216 -21.26 17.07 1.73
N THR A 217 -22.39 16.56 1.22
CA THR A 217 -22.77 15.15 1.41
C THR A 217 -21.79 14.19 0.74
N ALA A 218 -21.17 14.59 -0.38
CA ALA A 218 -20.12 13.81 -1.03
C ALA A 218 -18.76 13.91 -0.33
N THR A 219 -18.44 15.01 0.38
CA THR A 219 -17.10 15.26 0.93
C THR A 219 -17.00 15.22 2.45
N ALA A 220 -18.10 15.26 3.19
CA ALA A 220 -18.08 15.37 4.66
C ALA A 220 -17.43 14.16 5.34
N ASN A 221 -17.64 12.96 4.79
CA ASN A 221 -17.00 11.72 5.23
C ASN A 221 -15.74 11.39 4.43
N LEU A 222 -15.21 12.34 3.66
CA LEU A 222 -13.92 12.17 3.02
C LEU A 222 -12.86 12.16 4.13
N SER A 223 -12.42 10.96 4.49
CA SER A 223 -11.28 10.76 5.38
C SER A 223 -10.06 10.52 4.49
N PRO A 224 -9.32 11.56 4.06
CA PRO A 224 -8.08 11.35 3.32
C PRO A 224 -7.17 10.51 4.20
N GLN A 225 -7.04 9.22 3.87
CA GLN A 225 -6.09 8.36 4.55
C GLN A 225 -4.71 8.95 4.30
N GLN A 226 -4.06 9.45 5.35
CA GLN A 226 -2.66 9.79 5.30
C GLN A 226 -1.88 8.48 5.23
N VAL A 227 -1.73 7.97 4.01
CA VAL A 227 -0.81 6.88 3.76
C VAL A 227 0.59 7.44 4.00
N PHE A 228 1.34 6.83 4.93
CA PHE A 228 2.76 7.12 5.08
C PHE A 228 3.45 6.68 3.80
N VAL A 229 3.69 7.62 2.89
CA VAL A 229 4.58 7.42 1.75
C VAL A 229 5.95 7.88 2.23
N PRO A 230 6.94 6.99 2.34
CA PRO A 230 8.31 7.39 2.67
C PRO A 230 8.73 8.56 1.77
N THR A 231 9.35 9.59 2.34
CA THR A 231 9.76 10.80 1.60
C THR A 231 10.67 10.50 0.41
N ASP A 232 11.33 9.35 0.44
CA ASP A 232 12.34 8.95 -0.54
C ASP A 232 11.74 8.14 -1.70
N GLY A 233 10.43 7.84 -1.67
CA GLY A 233 9.76 6.97 -2.64
C GLY A 233 10.28 5.52 -2.60
N PRO A 234 9.75 4.62 -3.45
CA PRO A 234 10.30 3.27 -3.58
C PRO A 234 11.65 3.29 -4.30
N THR A 235 12.65 2.60 -3.76
CA THR A 235 13.95 2.37 -4.42
C THR A 235 13.83 1.34 -5.55
N LEU A 236 14.79 1.31 -6.47
CA LEU A 236 14.81 0.30 -7.54
C LEU A 236 14.89 -1.14 -6.99
N GLY A 237 15.60 -1.35 -5.87
CA GLY A 237 15.62 -2.66 -5.20
C GLY A 237 14.26 -3.05 -4.61
N GLN A 238 13.51 -2.09 -4.08
CA GLN A 238 12.13 -2.32 -3.63
C GLN A 238 11.20 -2.66 -4.78
N LEU A 239 11.35 -2.00 -5.93
CA LEU A 239 10.56 -2.29 -7.12
C LEU A 239 10.89 -3.69 -7.67
N ALA A 240 12.17 -4.02 -7.82
CA ALA A 240 12.62 -5.33 -8.27
C ALA A 240 12.07 -6.45 -7.38
N ARG A 241 12.05 -6.24 -6.06
CA ARG A 241 11.50 -7.20 -5.12
C ARG A 241 9.98 -7.30 -5.16
N PHE A 242 9.30 -6.17 -5.33
CA PHE A 242 7.85 -6.17 -5.53
C PHE A 242 7.46 -6.98 -6.77
N GLU A 243 8.20 -6.83 -7.87
CA GLU A 243 8.00 -7.60 -9.10
C GLU A 243 8.21 -9.09 -8.85
N GLU A 244 9.31 -9.48 -8.20
CA GLU A 244 9.64 -10.88 -7.87
C GLU A 244 8.52 -11.58 -7.08
N ILE A 245 7.98 -10.91 -6.05
CA ILE A 245 6.94 -11.47 -5.17
C ILE A 245 5.57 -11.49 -5.84
N SER A 246 5.20 -10.40 -6.51
CA SER A 246 3.87 -10.26 -7.08
C SER A 246 3.72 -10.99 -8.42
N GLY A 247 4.83 -11.27 -9.09
CA GLY A 247 4.84 -11.67 -10.49
C GLY A 247 4.44 -10.55 -11.47
N PHE A 248 4.19 -9.33 -10.96
CA PHE A 248 3.93 -8.16 -11.80
C PHE A 248 5.24 -7.62 -12.36
N VAL A 249 5.20 -6.94 -13.51
CA VAL A 249 6.41 -6.57 -14.25
C VAL A 249 6.38 -5.09 -14.63
N GLY A 250 7.24 -4.28 -14.03
CA GLY A 250 7.45 -2.88 -14.38
C GLY A 250 6.19 -2.04 -14.23
N THR A 251 5.92 -1.23 -15.26
CA THR A 251 4.72 -0.37 -15.34
C THR A 251 3.48 -1.11 -15.86
N THR A 252 3.54 -2.44 -16.02
CA THR A 252 2.42 -3.29 -16.42
C THR A 252 2.09 -4.31 -15.33
N THR A 253 0.81 -4.69 -15.21
CA THR A 253 0.40 -5.62 -14.15
C THR A 253 0.54 -7.07 -14.60
N PHE A 254 0.09 -7.41 -15.81
CA PHE A 254 0.07 -8.78 -16.33
C PHE A 254 0.90 -8.94 -17.61
N GLY A 255 1.77 -7.96 -17.90
CA GLY A 255 2.57 -7.93 -19.12
C GLY A 255 1.77 -7.52 -20.36
N GLU A 256 0.57 -6.95 -20.21
CA GLU A 256 -0.32 -6.57 -21.32
C GLU A 256 0.27 -5.50 -22.24
N TYR A 257 1.24 -4.72 -21.75
CA TYR A 257 1.95 -3.70 -22.53
C TYR A 257 3.37 -4.11 -22.94
N LEU A 258 3.80 -5.35 -22.62
CA LEU A 258 5.08 -5.84 -23.11
C LEU A 258 5.02 -6.09 -24.63
N PRO A 259 6.17 -6.01 -25.32
CA PRO A 259 6.24 -6.40 -26.72
C PRO A 259 5.72 -7.81 -26.94
N ASN A 260 5.08 -8.03 -28.10
CA ASN A 260 4.49 -9.32 -28.46
C ASN A 260 5.53 -10.47 -28.58
N THR A 261 6.81 -10.11 -28.70
CA THR A 261 7.97 -11.03 -28.78
C THR A 261 8.41 -11.59 -27.43
N VAL A 262 8.02 -10.96 -26.32
CA VAL A 262 8.48 -11.32 -24.97
C VAL A 262 7.60 -12.44 -24.40
N LYS A 263 8.08 -13.24 -23.44
CA LYS A 263 7.24 -14.09 -22.59
C LYS A 263 7.42 -13.68 -21.12
N VAL A 264 6.32 -13.42 -20.41
CA VAL A 264 6.36 -12.88 -19.03
C VAL A 264 7.08 -13.84 -18.07
N ALA A 265 6.80 -15.13 -18.18
CA ALA A 265 7.45 -16.16 -17.37
C ALA A 265 8.99 -16.09 -17.49
N ASP A 266 9.48 -15.92 -18.72
CA ASP A 266 10.91 -15.88 -19.05
C ASP A 266 11.61 -14.57 -18.62
N LEU A 267 10.88 -13.56 -18.12
CA LEU A 267 11.45 -12.36 -17.49
C LEU A 267 11.67 -12.51 -15.99
N MET A 268 10.86 -13.35 -15.33
CA MET A 268 10.81 -13.46 -13.88
C MET A 268 11.62 -14.64 -13.37
N GLN A 269 11.56 -15.78 -14.06
CA GLN A 269 12.38 -16.95 -13.76
C GLN A 269 12.77 -17.59 -15.11
N PRO A 270 14.05 -17.58 -15.50
CA PRO A 270 14.48 -18.40 -16.61
C PRO A 270 14.17 -19.85 -16.23
N ALA A 271 13.29 -20.52 -16.98
CA ALA A 271 13.08 -21.95 -16.75
C ALA A 271 14.43 -22.65 -16.90
N ALA A 272 14.77 -23.56 -15.98
CA ALA A 272 15.98 -24.39 -16.11
C ALA A 272 16.00 -25.15 -17.46
N ASP A 273 14.81 -25.37 -18.05
CA ASP A 273 14.58 -26.01 -19.33
C ASP A 273 14.28 -25.04 -20.50
N ALA A 274 14.48 -23.72 -20.31
CA ALA A 274 14.28 -22.75 -21.40
C ALA A 274 15.24 -23.07 -22.55
N PRO A 275 14.79 -23.02 -23.82
CA PRO A 275 15.67 -23.27 -24.95
C PRO A 275 16.83 -22.26 -24.93
N GLN A 276 18.05 -22.77 -24.77
CA GLN A 276 19.25 -21.95 -24.76
C GLN A 276 19.31 -21.16 -26.08
N ALA A 277 19.56 -19.85 -25.97
CA ALA A 277 19.81 -19.05 -27.16
C ALA A 277 20.99 -19.65 -27.96
N PRO A 278 20.98 -19.57 -29.30
CA PRO A 278 22.10 -20.04 -30.10
C PRO A 278 23.40 -19.39 -29.60
N ILE A 279 24.42 -20.22 -29.36
CA ILE A 279 25.73 -19.74 -28.91
C ILE A 279 26.34 -18.93 -30.06
N SER A 280 26.45 -17.62 -29.87
CA SER A 280 27.17 -16.73 -30.79
C SER A 280 28.67 -16.81 -30.50
N PRO A 281 29.54 -16.71 -31.53
CA PRO A 281 30.96 -16.46 -31.31
C PRO A 281 31.17 -15.26 -30.38
N ASN A 282 32.13 -15.37 -29.47
CA ASN A 282 32.41 -14.30 -28.51
C ASN A 282 32.98 -13.08 -29.22
N ALA A 283 32.39 -11.92 -28.94
CA ALA A 283 32.94 -10.63 -29.30
C ALA A 283 33.67 -10.00 -28.09
N ASP A 284 34.59 -9.09 -28.35
CA ASP A 284 35.08 -8.16 -27.34
C ASP A 284 34.33 -6.84 -27.52
N ILE A 285 33.56 -6.47 -26.50
CA ILE A 285 32.67 -5.30 -26.52
C ILE A 285 33.23 -4.26 -25.56
N ARG A 286 33.42 -3.05 -26.05
CA ARG A 286 33.83 -1.87 -25.28
C ARG A 286 32.72 -0.84 -25.33
N LEU A 287 32.21 -0.44 -24.17
CA LEU A 287 31.26 0.66 -24.09
C LEU A 287 31.96 1.98 -24.45
N VAL A 288 31.34 2.80 -25.30
CA VAL A 288 31.85 4.15 -25.64
C VAL A 288 30.98 5.22 -25.01
N ARG A 289 29.66 5.09 -25.13
CA ARG A 289 28.69 6.08 -24.65
C ARG A 289 27.38 5.42 -24.26
N TYR A 290 26.73 5.97 -23.24
CA TYR A 290 25.45 5.48 -22.75
C TYR A 290 24.53 6.64 -22.36
N ASP A 291 23.46 6.81 -23.10
CA ASP A 291 22.37 7.75 -22.86
C ASP A 291 21.02 7.03 -23.00
N PRO A 292 19.98 7.31 -22.22
CA PRO A 292 18.72 6.53 -22.21
C PRO A 292 18.14 6.17 -23.58
N THR A 293 18.42 6.96 -24.61
CA THR A 293 18.00 6.79 -26.00
C THR A 293 19.12 6.39 -26.98
N GLU A 294 20.39 6.32 -26.56
CA GLU A 294 21.54 5.94 -27.38
C GLU A 294 22.56 5.10 -26.60
N ARG A 295 22.96 3.94 -27.14
CA ARG A 295 24.01 3.08 -26.59
C ARG A 295 25.06 2.82 -27.65
N LEU A 296 26.28 3.34 -27.46
CA LEU A 296 27.36 3.19 -28.43
C LEU A 296 28.44 2.25 -27.89
N PHE A 297 28.81 1.27 -28.72
CA PHE A 297 29.81 0.26 -28.43
C PHE A 297 30.85 0.19 -29.56
N GLU A 298 32.08 -0.11 -29.19
CA GLU A 298 33.09 -0.65 -30.11
C GLU A 298 33.12 -2.16 -29.94
N VAL A 299 32.99 -2.88 -31.05
CA VAL A 299 32.88 -4.32 -31.09
C VAL A 299 33.99 -4.88 -31.94
N ARG A 300 34.73 -5.83 -31.40
CA ARG A 300 35.71 -6.62 -32.13
C ARG A 300 35.30 -8.09 -32.12
N THR A 301 35.16 -8.69 -33.29
CA THR A 301 34.84 -10.12 -33.40
C THR A 301 35.55 -10.77 -34.57
N ALA A 302 36.03 -12.01 -34.39
CA ALA A 302 36.74 -12.76 -35.43
C ALA A 302 35.79 -13.43 -36.43
N GLU A 303 34.57 -13.73 -35.98
CA GLU A 303 33.48 -14.33 -36.75
C GLU A 303 32.22 -13.47 -36.59
N PRO A 304 31.23 -13.56 -37.49
CA PRO A 304 29.95 -12.88 -37.29
C PRO A 304 29.36 -13.23 -35.92
N ALA A 305 29.02 -12.22 -35.13
CA ALA A 305 28.54 -12.38 -33.77
C ALA A 305 27.28 -11.54 -33.52
N SER A 306 26.30 -12.12 -32.84
CA SER A 306 25.10 -11.42 -32.39
C SER A 306 25.39 -10.71 -31.07
N ILE A 307 24.91 -9.47 -30.91
CA ILE A 307 25.05 -8.68 -29.69
C ILE A 307 23.68 -8.30 -29.19
N SER A 308 23.41 -8.60 -27.93
CA SER A 308 22.11 -8.35 -27.29
C SER A 308 22.25 -7.28 -26.22
N LEU A 309 21.35 -6.30 -26.22
CA LEU A 309 21.21 -5.36 -25.10
C LEU A 309 20.08 -5.86 -24.20
N ARG A 310 20.25 -5.82 -22.87
CA ARG A 310 19.20 -6.13 -21.89
C ARG A 310 18.12 -5.03 -21.85
N ALA A 311 17.46 -4.85 -22.99
CA ALA A 311 16.31 -4.01 -23.24
C ALA A 311 15.35 -4.83 -24.12
N LEU A 312 14.05 -4.79 -23.81
CA LEU A 312 13.05 -5.52 -24.58
C LEU A 312 12.97 -4.96 -25.99
N TYR A 313 12.96 -5.84 -26.99
CA TYR A 313 12.85 -5.46 -28.37
C TYR A 313 11.53 -4.72 -28.61
N PHE A 314 11.64 -3.53 -29.18
CA PHE A 314 10.53 -2.80 -29.78
C PHE A 314 11.04 -2.18 -31.09
N PRO A 315 10.21 -2.02 -32.14
CA PRO A 315 10.68 -1.56 -33.44
C PRO A 315 11.32 -0.16 -33.50
N ASP A 316 11.23 0.62 -32.43
CA ASP A 316 11.92 1.90 -32.30
C ASP A 316 13.39 1.75 -31.88
N TRP A 317 13.81 0.58 -31.38
CA TRP A 317 15.23 0.27 -31.20
C TRP A 317 15.86 -0.13 -32.52
N GLN A 318 16.67 0.75 -33.09
CA GLN A 318 17.42 0.52 -34.32
C GLN A 318 18.91 0.43 -34.04
N ALA A 319 19.63 -0.33 -34.86
CA ALA A 319 21.08 -0.41 -34.78
C ALA A 319 21.75 0.34 -35.95
N ILE A 320 22.90 0.94 -35.69
CA ILE A 320 23.80 1.49 -36.71
C ILE A 320 25.17 0.82 -36.54
N ILE A 321 25.69 0.22 -37.61
CA ILE A 321 27.03 -0.37 -37.69
C ILE A 321 27.84 0.47 -38.68
N ASP A 322 28.91 1.14 -38.21
CA ASP A 322 29.78 2.01 -39.01
C ASP A 322 29.00 2.99 -39.92
N ASP A 323 28.10 3.76 -39.32
CA ASP A 323 27.21 4.73 -39.96
C ASP A 323 26.17 4.15 -40.94
N GLN A 324 26.05 2.81 -41.03
CA GLN A 324 25.04 2.13 -41.82
C GLN A 324 23.96 1.51 -40.93
N SER A 325 22.70 1.63 -41.33
CA SER A 325 21.59 1.03 -40.58
C SER A 325 21.65 -0.50 -40.63
N ALA A 326 21.55 -1.13 -39.47
CA ALA A 326 21.51 -2.57 -39.30
C ALA A 326 20.14 -3.00 -38.75
N THR A 327 19.69 -4.18 -39.16
CA THR A 327 18.39 -4.72 -38.74
C THR A 327 18.49 -5.26 -37.32
N THR A 328 17.62 -4.78 -36.43
CA THR A 328 17.45 -5.32 -35.09
C THR A 328 16.31 -6.32 -35.05
N TYR A 329 16.42 -7.31 -34.18
CA TYR A 329 15.39 -8.31 -33.95
C TYR A 329 15.29 -8.67 -32.47
N ALA A 330 14.20 -9.32 -32.09
CA ALA A 330 14.05 -9.90 -30.77
C ALA A 330 14.80 -11.23 -30.71
N SER A 331 15.85 -11.34 -29.89
CA SER A 331 16.49 -12.61 -29.57
C SER A 331 16.08 -13.10 -28.18
N THR A 332 16.34 -14.38 -27.89
CA THR A 332 16.06 -15.06 -26.60
C THR A 332 14.56 -15.28 -26.28
N PRO A 333 14.22 -16.18 -25.32
CA PRO A 333 12.86 -16.29 -24.77
C PRO A 333 12.37 -14.98 -24.10
N SER A 334 13.30 -14.17 -23.59
CA SER A 334 13.03 -12.87 -22.94
C SER A 334 12.81 -11.73 -23.94
N GLY A 335 13.02 -11.94 -25.25
CA GLY A 335 12.71 -10.98 -26.31
C GLY A 335 13.57 -9.71 -26.30
N LEU A 336 14.88 -9.85 -26.09
CA LEU A 336 15.85 -8.75 -26.02
C LEU A 336 16.18 -8.18 -27.41
N VAL A 337 16.49 -6.89 -27.49
CA VAL A 337 16.95 -6.26 -28.74
C VAL A 337 18.34 -6.76 -29.11
N THR A 338 18.52 -7.20 -30.35
CA THR A 338 19.75 -7.82 -30.85
C THR A 338 20.08 -7.37 -32.25
N VAL A 339 21.37 -7.31 -32.55
CA VAL A 339 21.91 -7.04 -33.89
C VAL A 339 23.04 -8.00 -34.22
N ASP A 340 23.11 -8.45 -35.47
CA ASP A 340 24.22 -9.25 -35.98
C ASP A 340 25.34 -8.33 -36.48
N VAL A 341 26.55 -8.54 -35.95
CA VAL A 341 27.74 -7.77 -36.28
C VAL A 341 28.69 -8.64 -37.11
N PRO A 342 29.13 -8.18 -38.30
CA PRO A 342 30.11 -8.89 -39.11
C PRO A 342 31.45 -9.10 -38.39
N ALA A 343 32.26 -10.03 -38.92
CA ALA A 343 33.65 -10.19 -38.50
C ALA A 343 34.45 -8.91 -38.79
N GLY A 344 35.18 -8.41 -37.78
CA GLY A 344 35.95 -7.18 -37.87
C GLY A 344 35.89 -6.32 -36.61
N ASN A 345 36.26 -5.06 -36.78
CA ASN A 345 36.14 -4.02 -35.77
C ASN A 345 35.06 -3.03 -36.22
N HIS A 346 34.02 -2.87 -35.43
CA HIS A 346 32.85 -2.09 -35.79
C HIS A 346 32.43 -1.15 -34.67
N ARG A 347 31.87 0.00 -35.03
CA ARG A 347 31.11 0.85 -34.11
C ARG A 347 29.64 0.51 -34.22
N VAL A 348 29.04 0.08 -33.12
CA VAL A 348 27.66 -0.38 -33.05
C VAL A 348 26.88 0.53 -32.10
N SER A 349 25.88 1.24 -32.63
CA SER A 349 24.98 2.10 -31.85
C SER A 349 23.58 1.54 -31.82
N PHE A 350 22.98 1.37 -30.64
CA PHE A 350 21.55 1.14 -30.46
C PHE A 350 20.87 2.48 -30.17
N LEU A 351 19.89 2.86 -30.99
CA LEU A 351 19.18 4.13 -30.91
C LEU A 351 17.69 3.89 -30.72
N LEU A 352 17.10 4.58 -29.75
CA LEU A 352 15.65 4.67 -29.60
C LEU A 352 15.13 5.82 -30.47
N VAL A 353 14.53 5.50 -31.61
CA VAL A 353 14.08 6.50 -32.60
C VAL A 353 12.56 6.64 -32.63
N ASP A 354 12.07 7.84 -32.94
CA ASP A 354 10.63 8.02 -33.16
C ASP A 354 10.15 7.21 -34.37
N THR A 355 9.11 6.40 -34.14
CA THR A 355 8.34 5.74 -35.20
C THR A 355 7.70 6.77 -36.13
N THR A 356 7.34 6.36 -37.35
CA THR A 356 6.66 7.24 -38.31
C THR A 356 5.33 7.77 -37.76
N SER A 357 4.59 6.94 -37.02
CA SER A 357 3.35 7.32 -36.32
C SER A 357 3.58 8.41 -35.28
N ARG A 358 4.62 8.29 -34.45
CA ARG A 358 4.99 9.33 -33.47
C ARG A 358 5.35 10.64 -34.16
N LYS A 359 6.19 10.61 -35.22
CA LYS A 359 6.56 11.81 -35.99
C LYS A 359 5.35 12.54 -36.57
N ILE A 360 4.44 11.80 -37.22
CA ILE A 360 3.20 12.35 -37.78
C ILE A 360 2.30 12.90 -36.67
N GLY A 361 2.15 12.17 -35.55
CA GLY A 361 1.36 12.58 -34.40
C GLY A 361 1.87 13.87 -33.76
N ASN A 362 3.18 13.98 -33.57
CA ASN A 362 3.86 15.16 -33.04
C ASN A 362 3.63 16.38 -33.96
N LEU A 363 3.79 16.20 -35.27
CA LEU A 363 3.55 17.26 -36.25
C LEU A 363 2.09 17.71 -36.27
N ALA A 364 1.14 16.78 -36.34
CA ALA A 364 -0.29 17.07 -36.35
C ALA A 364 -0.75 17.77 -35.06
N SER A 365 -0.20 17.37 -33.91
CA SER A 365 -0.47 18.01 -32.62
C SER A 365 0.07 19.43 -32.57
N SER A 366 1.30 19.64 -33.04
CA SER A 366 1.93 20.96 -33.10
C SER A 366 1.12 21.92 -33.98
N ILE A 367 0.72 21.49 -35.18
CA ILE A 367 -0.10 22.28 -36.10
C ILE A 367 -1.46 22.61 -35.45
N SER A 368 -2.11 21.63 -34.82
CA SER A 368 -3.41 21.83 -34.18
C SER A 368 -3.33 22.78 -32.97
N ALA A 369 -2.24 22.70 -32.19
CA ALA A 369 -1.96 23.61 -31.09
C ALA A 369 -1.78 25.04 -31.57
N LEU A 370 -1.02 25.25 -32.64
CA LEU A 370 -0.85 26.57 -33.26
C LEU A 370 -2.18 27.14 -33.79
N ILE A 371 -3.03 26.32 -34.42
CA ILE A 371 -4.35 26.75 -34.90
C ILE A 371 -5.25 27.15 -33.71
N VAL A 372 -5.30 26.34 -32.66
CA VAL A 372 -6.12 26.61 -31.47
C VAL A 372 -5.63 27.86 -30.73
N LEU A 373 -4.32 28.04 -30.61
CA LEU A 373 -3.72 29.25 -30.03
C LEU A 373 -4.07 30.47 -30.88
N GLY A 374 -3.91 30.40 -32.20
CA GLY A 374 -4.26 31.49 -33.12
C GLY A 374 -5.73 31.88 -33.06
N LEU A 375 -6.64 30.89 -33.08
CA LEU A 375 -8.08 31.11 -32.91
C LEU A 375 -8.42 31.72 -31.54
N SER A 376 -7.76 31.24 -30.49
CA SER A 376 -7.94 31.77 -29.14
C SER A 376 -7.53 33.23 -29.11
N VAL A 377 -6.32 33.58 -29.55
CA VAL A 377 -5.83 34.96 -29.65
C VAL A 377 -6.76 35.82 -30.49
N TRP A 378 -7.26 35.33 -31.62
CA TRP A 378 -8.20 36.05 -32.48
C TRP A 378 -9.55 36.34 -31.77
N VAL A 379 -10.12 35.36 -31.07
CA VAL A 379 -11.34 35.55 -30.26
C VAL A 379 -11.08 36.50 -29.09
N PHE A 380 -9.93 36.37 -28.43
CA PHE A 380 -9.54 37.19 -27.28
C PHE A 380 -9.32 38.66 -27.67
N ARG A 381 -8.76 38.94 -28.85
CA ARG A 381 -8.64 40.31 -29.38
C ARG A 381 -10.00 40.98 -29.65
N LYS A 382 -11.10 40.21 -29.76
CA LYS A 382 -12.45 40.74 -29.97
C LYS A 382 -13.28 40.92 -28.69
N ARG A 383 -12.83 40.45 -27.52
CA ARG A 383 -13.56 40.54 -26.23
C ARG A 383 -12.65 41.08 -25.12
N GLU A 384 -12.56 42.41 -25.02
CA GLU A 384 -11.52 43.13 -24.25
C GLU A 384 -11.46 42.83 -22.73
N SER A 385 -12.58 42.61 -22.04
CA SER A 385 -12.59 42.54 -20.57
C SER A 385 -12.26 41.15 -19.99
N GLN A 386 -12.57 40.06 -20.70
CA GLN A 386 -12.30 38.68 -20.23
C GLN A 386 -10.94 38.14 -20.71
N ALA A 387 -10.36 38.74 -21.76
CA ALA A 387 -9.08 38.32 -22.33
C ALA A 387 -7.89 38.54 -21.38
N ARG A 388 -7.90 39.61 -20.57
CA ARG A 388 -6.79 39.95 -19.68
C ARG A 388 -6.63 38.96 -18.53
N ALA A 389 -7.73 38.53 -17.91
CA ALA A 389 -7.68 37.57 -16.79
C ALA A 389 -7.18 36.19 -17.23
N VAL A 390 -7.61 35.70 -18.41
CA VAL A 390 -7.20 34.39 -18.93
C VAL A 390 -5.76 34.39 -19.43
N LEU A 391 -5.29 35.48 -20.06
CA LEU A 391 -3.88 35.63 -20.46
C LEU A 391 -2.93 35.69 -19.26
N VAL A 392 -3.35 36.31 -18.14
CA VAL A 392 -2.59 36.30 -16.89
C VAL A 392 -2.53 34.88 -16.31
N VAL A 393 -3.63 34.13 -16.31
CA VAL A 393 -3.65 32.74 -15.82
C VAL A 393 -2.81 31.81 -16.70
N LEU A 394 -2.90 31.92 -18.03
CA LEU A 394 -2.08 31.13 -18.97
C LEU A 394 -0.59 31.52 -18.92
N GLY A 395 -0.29 32.81 -18.80
CA GLY A 395 1.07 33.30 -18.62
C GLY A 395 1.69 32.84 -17.29
N LEU A 396 0.94 32.90 -16.19
CA LEU A 396 1.35 32.37 -14.89
C LEU A 396 1.56 30.85 -14.94
N ALA A 397 0.69 30.11 -15.64
CA ALA A 397 0.87 28.66 -15.82
C ALA A 397 2.15 28.33 -16.61
N LEU A 398 2.48 29.07 -17.68
CA LEU A 398 3.75 28.90 -18.39
C LEU A 398 4.96 29.26 -17.53
N VAL A 399 4.89 30.34 -16.73
CA VAL A 399 5.97 30.77 -15.83
C VAL A 399 6.20 29.78 -14.69
N VAL A 400 5.17 29.04 -14.26
CA VAL A 400 5.31 27.98 -13.24
C VAL A 400 5.87 26.68 -13.83
N VAL A 401 5.55 26.34 -15.08
CA VAL A 401 5.92 25.03 -15.69
C VAL A 401 7.29 25.04 -16.37
N ILE A 402 7.69 26.17 -16.99
CA ILE A 402 8.91 26.24 -17.80
C ILE A 402 10.21 26.20 -16.98
N PRO A 403 10.35 26.94 -15.86
CA PRO A 403 11.60 26.94 -15.09
C PRO A 403 11.97 25.58 -14.49
N PRO A 404 11.04 24.79 -13.88
CA PRO A 404 11.35 23.43 -13.41
C PRO A 404 11.75 22.48 -14.54
N ALA A 405 11.14 22.60 -15.71
CA ALA A 405 11.47 21.77 -16.88
C ALA A 405 12.87 22.11 -17.43
N LEU A 406 13.26 23.39 -17.40
CA LEU A 406 14.59 23.84 -17.81
C LEU A 406 15.66 23.49 -16.77
N THR A 407 15.38 23.56 -15.47
CA THR A 407 16.33 23.15 -14.42
C THR A 407 16.52 21.63 -14.38
N ALA A 408 15.45 20.84 -14.54
CA ALA A 408 15.54 19.39 -14.67
C ALA A 408 16.39 18.94 -15.86
N ALA A 409 16.36 19.68 -16.98
CA ALA A 409 17.19 19.40 -18.16
C ALA A 409 18.71 19.64 -17.93
N THR A 410 19.09 20.35 -16.85
CA THR A 410 20.51 20.66 -16.55
C THR A 410 21.16 19.73 -15.54
N ALA A 411 20.38 18.91 -14.81
CA ALA A 411 20.90 17.89 -13.91
C ALA A 411 21.36 16.67 -14.72
N ARG A 412 22.58 16.73 -15.29
CA ARG A 412 23.18 15.55 -15.92
C ARG A 412 23.63 14.59 -14.82
N PRO A 413 23.14 13.34 -14.78
CA PRO A 413 23.71 12.33 -13.90
C PRO A 413 25.22 12.19 -14.21
N PRO A 414 26.04 11.75 -13.24
CA PRO A 414 27.45 11.54 -13.50
C PRO A 414 27.65 10.59 -14.68
N ALA A 415 28.60 10.92 -15.56
CA ALA A 415 28.81 10.19 -16.80
C ALA A 415 29.23 8.75 -16.48
N LEU A 416 28.52 7.78 -17.06
CA LEU A 416 28.94 6.38 -17.06
C LEU A 416 30.34 6.27 -17.67
N GLN A 417 31.25 5.57 -17.00
CA GLN A 417 32.62 5.41 -17.47
C GLN A 417 32.81 4.05 -18.12
N PRO A 418 33.36 4.00 -19.35
CA PRO A 418 33.80 2.76 -19.99
C PRO A 418 34.80 2.00 -19.13
N MET A 419 34.60 0.69 -19.01
CA MET A 419 35.52 -0.23 -18.35
C MET A 419 35.95 -1.32 -19.34
N GLN A 420 37.03 -2.04 -19.04
CA GLN A 420 37.42 -3.24 -19.78
C GLN A 420 38.11 -4.24 -18.84
N THR A 421 37.37 -4.69 -17.84
CA THR A 421 37.92 -5.53 -16.76
C THR A 421 37.36 -6.94 -16.87
N SER A 422 38.24 -7.94 -17.06
CA SER A 422 37.85 -9.36 -17.05
C SER A 422 37.65 -9.80 -15.60
N VAL A 423 36.40 -10.06 -15.21
CA VAL A 423 36.06 -10.45 -13.83
C VAL A 423 36.03 -11.97 -13.69
N ALA A 424 35.55 -12.68 -14.71
CA ALA A 424 35.61 -14.13 -14.83
C ALA A 424 35.84 -14.52 -16.31
N PRO A 425 36.19 -15.77 -16.64
CA PRO A 425 36.45 -16.19 -18.03
C PRO A 425 35.32 -15.86 -19.02
N ASN A 426 34.08 -15.86 -18.53
CA ASN A 426 32.86 -15.61 -19.29
C ASN A 426 32.16 -14.29 -18.91
N LEU A 427 32.84 -13.38 -18.20
CA LEU A 427 32.25 -12.14 -17.71
C LEU A 427 33.24 -10.97 -17.72
N ASN A 428 32.90 -9.92 -18.47
CA ASN A 428 33.62 -8.66 -18.46
C ASN A 428 32.78 -7.53 -17.86
N LEU A 429 33.41 -6.66 -17.07
CA LEU A 429 32.85 -5.37 -16.72
C LEU A 429 33.24 -4.36 -17.81
N ILE A 430 32.24 -3.84 -18.51
CA ILE A 430 32.41 -2.93 -19.65
C ILE A 430 31.98 -1.48 -19.35
N GLY A 431 31.32 -1.24 -18.21
CA GLY A 431 30.97 0.11 -17.76
C GLY A 431 30.66 0.17 -16.28
N LEU A 432 30.96 1.32 -15.65
CA LEU A 432 30.67 1.59 -14.24
C LEU A 432 30.23 3.04 -14.07
N ARG A 433 29.15 3.25 -13.32
CA ARG A 433 28.75 4.55 -12.78
C ARG A 433 28.57 4.40 -11.29
N ILE A 434 29.11 5.35 -10.54
CA ILE A 434 28.88 5.47 -9.11
C ILE A 434 27.98 6.69 -8.88
N ASP A 435 26.83 6.48 -8.25
CA ASP A 435 25.90 7.57 -7.97
C ASP A 435 26.55 8.63 -7.07
N GLN A 436 26.22 9.91 -7.31
CA GLN A 436 26.75 11.07 -6.56
C GLN A 436 28.27 11.27 -6.65
N ALA A 437 28.98 10.47 -7.45
CA ALA A 437 30.41 10.60 -7.69
C ALA A 437 30.69 11.40 -8.97
N ARG A 438 31.77 12.18 -8.98
CA ARG A 438 32.33 12.78 -10.20
C ARG A 438 33.51 11.93 -10.67
N PHE A 439 33.73 11.82 -11.97
CA PHE A 439 34.90 11.09 -12.48
C PHE A 439 35.89 12.08 -13.10
N GLU A 440 37.11 12.12 -12.56
CA GLU A 440 38.18 13.03 -12.98
C GLU A 440 39.52 12.28 -12.92
N SER A 441 40.35 12.39 -13.95
CA SER A 441 41.70 11.80 -13.99
C SER A 441 41.77 10.31 -13.57
N ASP A 442 40.93 9.47 -14.18
CA ASP A 442 40.80 8.02 -13.90
C ASP A 442 40.41 7.66 -12.46
N THR A 443 39.85 8.61 -11.72
CA THR A 443 39.43 8.43 -10.32
C THR A 443 38.02 8.95 -10.10
N TRP A 444 37.23 8.20 -9.32
CA TRP A 444 35.92 8.66 -8.85
C TRP A 444 36.07 9.50 -7.59
N HIS A 445 35.60 10.74 -7.61
CA HIS A 445 35.59 11.66 -6.47
C HIS A 445 34.19 11.75 -5.88
N ILE A 446 34.04 11.44 -4.60
CA ILE A 446 32.77 11.56 -3.89
C ILE A 446 32.93 12.56 -2.76
N SER A 447 32.25 13.69 -2.91
CA SER A 447 32.11 14.68 -1.84
C SER A 447 30.91 14.33 -0.97
N ASN A 448 31.09 14.31 0.35
CA ASN A 448 30.10 13.82 1.32
C ASN A 448 29.76 12.34 1.13
N ALA A 449 30.76 11.47 1.36
CA ALA A 449 30.59 10.02 1.25
C ALA A 449 29.26 9.53 1.85
N PRO A 450 28.37 8.92 1.05
CA PRO A 450 27.08 8.41 1.52
C PRO A 450 27.27 7.21 2.46
N THR A 451 26.18 6.74 3.07
CA THR A 451 26.19 5.49 3.86
C THR A 451 26.28 4.24 2.98
N ARG A 452 26.11 4.37 1.66
CA ARG A 452 26.21 3.30 0.66
C ARG A 452 26.66 3.87 -0.68
N LEU A 453 27.48 3.12 -1.41
CA LEU A 453 27.75 3.38 -2.83
C LEU A 453 26.75 2.62 -3.67
N ASN A 454 25.93 3.32 -4.44
CA ASN A 454 25.14 2.68 -5.48
C ASN A 454 25.99 2.61 -6.75
N LEU A 455 26.20 1.39 -7.24
CA LEU A 455 27.00 1.07 -8.40
C LEU A 455 26.04 0.64 -9.50
N GLN A 456 25.96 1.43 -10.57
CA GLN A 456 25.34 0.96 -11.81
C GLN A 456 26.44 0.41 -12.71
N VAL A 457 26.35 -0.88 -13.03
CA VAL A 457 27.37 -1.62 -13.75
C VAL A 457 26.84 -2.17 -15.05
N TYR A 458 27.76 -2.33 -16.01
CA TYR A 458 27.46 -2.91 -17.31
C TYR A 458 28.32 -4.12 -17.50
N TRP A 459 27.68 -5.28 -17.48
CA TRP A 459 28.32 -6.56 -17.72
C TRP A 459 28.22 -6.92 -19.19
N GLN A 460 29.27 -7.53 -19.72
CA GLN A 460 29.22 -8.35 -20.92
C GLN A 460 29.30 -9.81 -20.48
N ALA A 461 28.21 -10.56 -20.68
CA ALA A 461 28.21 -12.01 -20.54
C ALA A 461 28.69 -12.65 -21.84
N LYS A 462 29.68 -13.55 -21.77
CA LYS A 462 30.15 -14.35 -22.91
C LYS A 462 29.45 -15.71 -22.98
N SER A 463 28.93 -16.19 -21.85
CA SER A 463 28.07 -17.38 -21.74
C SER A 463 27.14 -17.23 -20.52
N PRO A 464 26.14 -18.12 -20.36
CA PRO A 464 25.41 -18.24 -19.11
C PRO A 464 26.36 -18.44 -17.91
N LEU A 465 25.97 -17.86 -16.77
CA LEU A 465 26.68 -17.95 -15.49
C LEU A 465 25.92 -18.86 -14.52
N GLU A 466 26.63 -19.44 -13.57
CA GLU A 466 25.99 -20.06 -12.40
C GLU A 466 25.30 -19.00 -11.54
N ASP A 467 24.24 -19.39 -10.81
CA ASP A 467 23.50 -18.49 -9.93
C ASP A 467 24.30 -18.19 -8.65
N GLN A 468 25.24 -17.27 -8.78
CA GLN A 468 26.23 -16.94 -7.77
C GLN A 468 26.20 -15.43 -7.47
N PRO A 469 26.43 -15.00 -6.21
CA PRO A 469 26.44 -13.59 -5.88
C PRO A 469 27.67 -12.87 -6.44
N PHE A 470 27.54 -11.59 -6.73
CA PHE A 470 28.64 -10.71 -7.10
C PHE A 470 29.13 -9.99 -5.84
N LYS A 471 30.42 -10.12 -5.58
CA LYS A 471 31.07 -9.55 -4.41
C LYS A 471 31.73 -8.24 -4.78
N TRP A 472 31.43 -7.19 -4.03
CA TRP A 472 32.04 -5.87 -4.13
C TRP A 472 32.83 -5.56 -2.87
N GLN A 473 34.06 -5.06 -3.03
CA GLN A 473 34.94 -4.73 -1.93
C GLN A 473 35.58 -3.37 -2.12
N LEU A 474 35.74 -2.63 -1.03
CA LEU A 474 36.50 -1.39 -0.99
C LEU A 474 37.74 -1.59 -0.11
N ARG A 475 38.93 -1.41 -0.70
CA ARG A 475 40.21 -1.54 0.00
C ARG A 475 40.99 -0.24 -0.07
N ASP A 476 41.74 0.08 0.98
CA ASP A 476 42.66 1.23 0.93
C ASP A 476 43.95 0.89 0.17
N ASP A 477 44.84 1.88 0.02
CA ASP A 477 46.12 1.73 -0.69
C ASP A 477 47.09 0.72 -0.02
N HIS A 478 46.85 0.34 1.23
CA HIS A 478 47.61 -0.70 1.95
C HIS A 478 46.97 -2.09 1.80
N GLY A 479 45.89 -2.19 1.02
CA GLY A 479 45.14 -3.43 0.80
C GLY A 479 44.19 -3.81 1.94
N ARG A 480 44.00 -2.95 2.95
CA ARG A 480 43.08 -3.22 4.06
C ARG A 480 41.64 -3.12 3.56
N LEU A 481 40.84 -4.14 3.86
CA LEU A 481 39.41 -4.17 3.54
C LEU A 481 38.62 -3.25 4.48
N TRP A 482 37.79 -2.38 3.91
CA TRP A 482 36.95 -1.45 4.66
C TRP A 482 35.45 -1.63 4.46
N ALA A 483 35.04 -2.12 3.29
CA ALA A 483 33.65 -2.48 3.00
C ALA A 483 33.63 -3.72 2.11
N GLU A 484 32.68 -4.62 2.37
CA GLU A 484 32.42 -5.80 1.55
C GLU A 484 30.93 -6.08 1.53
N HIS A 485 30.41 -6.39 0.33
CA HIS A 485 29.05 -6.84 0.18
C HIS A 485 28.93 -7.82 -0.98
N ALA A 486 28.20 -8.91 -0.78
CA ALA A 486 27.93 -9.90 -1.80
C ALA A 486 26.42 -9.92 -2.07
N GLN A 487 26.04 -9.74 -3.34
CA GLN A 487 24.66 -9.57 -3.74
C GLN A 487 24.39 -10.28 -5.08
N ARG A 488 23.24 -10.91 -5.24
CA ARG A 488 22.78 -11.39 -6.56
C ARG A 488 22.45 -10.21 -7.48
N SER A 489 22.40 -10.46 -8.79
CA SER A 489 22.02 -9.44 -9.78
C SER A 489 20.63 -8.83 -9.48
N ARG A 490 20.33 -7.67 -10.06
CA ARG A 490 19.04 -6.96 -9.91
C ARG A 490 18.67 -6.76 -8.45
N TYR A 491 19.54 -6.11 -7.68
CA TYR A 491 19.33 -5.84 -6.25
C TYR A 491 19.03 -7.07 -5.38
N GLY A 492 19.60 -8.24 -5.71
CA GLY A 492 19.39 -9.49 -4.95
C GLY A 492 18.26 -10.39 -5.46
N THR A 493 17.49 -9.93 -6.46
CA THR A 493 16.28 -10.61 -6.96
C THR A 493 16.45 -11.33 -8.30
N GLY A 494 17.58 -11.12 -8.97
CA GLY A 494 17.86 -11.67 -10.29
C GLY A 494 18.81 -12.87 -10.25
N ALA A 495 18.62 -13.80 -11.18
CA ALA A 495 19.55 -14.91 -11.44
C ALA A 495 20.32 -14.67 -12.76
N PRO A 496 21.66 -14.74 -12.77
CA PRO A 496 22.46 -14.57 -13.99
C PRO A 496 22.45 -15.80 -14.92
N THR A 497 21.76 -16.88 -14.53
CA THR A 497 21.60 -18.12 -15.32
C THR A 497 20.92 -17.91 -16.67
N GLY A 498 20.10 -16.86 -16.78
CA GLY A 498 19.43 -16.49 -18.03
C GLY A 498 20.25 -15.59 -18.96
N TRP A 499 21.51 -15.29 -18.64
CA TRP A 499 22.34 -14.40 -19.47
C TRP A 499 22.85 -15.13 -20.71
N VAL A 500 22.75 -14.51 -21.89
CA VAL A 500 23.16 -15.12 -23.16
C VAL A 500 24.52 -14.61 -23.65
N SER A 501 25.11 -15.30 -24.63
CA SER A 501 26.39 -14.90 -25.22
C SER A 501 26.33 -13.50 -25.84
N ASN A 502 27.34 -12.68 -25.54
CA ASN A 502 27.45 -11.27 -25.92
C ASN A 502 26.27 -10.41 -25.48
N GLU A 503 25.61 -10.79 -24.38
CA GLU A 503 24.60 -9.95 -23.76
C GLU A 503 25.26 -8.81 -22.97
N ILE A 504 24.70 -7.61 -23.11
CA ILE A 504 25.06 -6.41 -22.36
C ILE A 504 23.98 -6.17 -21.31
N ILE A 505 24.33 -6.40 -20.04
CA ILE A 505 23.43 -6.33 -18.90
C ILE A 505 23.70 -5.04 -18.15
N ALA A 506 22.70 -4.16 -18.06
CA ALA A 506 22.68 -3.10 -17.07
C ALA A 506 22.23 -3.71 -15.74
N ASP A 507 23.06 -3.59 -14.71
CA ASP A 507 22.81 -4.15 -13.39
C ASP A 507 23.16 -3.11 -12.32
N ASP A 508 22.57 -3.26 -11.14
CA ASP A 508 22.71 -2.29 -10.07
C ASP A 508 23.00 -3.00 -8.74
N TYR A 509 24.00 -2.48 -8.04
CA TYR A 509 24.49 -3.00 -6.75
C TYR A 509 24.53 -1.88 -5.72
N ALA A 510 24.36 -2.24 -4.46
CA ALA A 510 24.63 -1.33 -3.34
C ALA A 510 25.77 -1.89 -2.49
N LEU A 511 26.83 -1.11 -2.32
CA LEU A 511 27.92 -1.42 -1.39
C LEU A 511 27.77 -0.54 -0.14
N PRO A 512 27.30 -1.08 0.99
CA PRO A 512 27.22 -0.33 2.24
C PRO A 512 28.60 0.13 2.71
N LEU A 513 28.70 1.39 3.15
CA LEU A 513 29.94 1.97 3.64
C LEU A 513 29.92 2.07 5.16
N ASN A 514 31.03 1.65 5.79
CA ASN A 514 31.18 1.74 7.24
C ASN A 514 31.23 3.22 7.71
N SER A 515 30.55 3.53 8.80
CA SER A 515 30.64 4.85 9.46
C SER A 515 32.03 5.17 10.01
N SER A 516 32.93 4.20 10.14
CA SER A 516 34.34 4.42 10.50
C SER A 516 35.29 4.61 9.30
N LEU A 517 34.80 4.50 8.06
CA LEU A 517 35.59 4.66 6.83
C LEU A 517 36.19 6.09 6.76
N PRO A 518 37.53 6.26 6.78
CA PRO A 518 38.14 7.58 6.73
C PRO A 518 38.05 8.20 5.33
N ALA A 519 38.23 9.53 5.24
CA ALA A 519 38.49 10.18 3.96
C ALA A 519 39.83 9.68 3.40
N GLY A 520 39.93 9.48 2.10
CA GLY A 520 41.13 8.93 1.48
C GLY A 520 40.89 8.28 0.13
N ARG A 521 41.97 7.67 -0.38
CA ARG A 521 41.97 6.92 -1.64
C ARG A 521 41.71 5.44 -1.37
N TYR A 522 40.86 4.86 -2.19
CA TYR A 522 40.43 3.48 -2.14
C TYR A 522 40.42 2.87 -3.53
N THR A 523 40.53 1.56 -3.61
CA THR A 523 40.32 0.78 -4.83
C THR A 523 39.08 -0.10 -4.66
N LEU A 524 38.18 -0.02 -5.63
CA LEU A 524 37.00 -0.86 -5.73
C LEU A 524 37.40 -2.18 -6.42
N TYR A 525 37.01 -3.29 -5.83
CA TYR A 525 37.22 -4.64 -6.37
C TYR A 525 35.88 -5.35 -6.57
N THR A 526 35.86 -6.29 -7.52
CA THR A 526 34.71 -7.15 -7.77
C THR A 526 35.11 -8.61 -8.01
N ALA A 527 34.22 -9.53 -7.69
CA ALA A 527 34.33 -10.94 -8.07
C ALA A 527 32.94 -11.54 -8.33
N CYS A 528 32.89 -12.59 -9.13
CA CYS A 528 31.69 -13.42 -9.33
C CYS A 528 31.83 -14.72 -8.52
N GLY A 529 30.81 -15.04 -7.72
CA GLY A 529 30.76 -16.21 -6.83
C GLY A 529 31.68 -16.16 -5.62
N GLU A 530 31.91 -17.32 -5.02
CA GLU A 530 32.71 -17.47 -3.80
C GLU A 530 34.23 -17.35 -4.02
N SER A 531 34.67 -16.95 -5.22
CA SER A 531 36.09 -16.72 -5.51
C SER A 531 36.72 -15.81 -4.45
N GLN A 532 37.83 -16.28 -3.87
CA GLN A 532 38.66 -15.44 -2.99
C GLN A 532 39.48 -14.42 -3.79
N ASN A 533 39.68 -14.67 -5.08
CA ASN A 533 40.38 -13.77 -5.98
C ASN A 533 39.41 -12.70 -6.49
N THR A 534 39.64 -11.46 -6.07
CA THR A 534 38.90 -10.28 -6.54
C THR A 534 39.72 -9.48 -7.54
N THR A 535 39.04 -8.87 -8.50
CA THR A 535 39.63 -8.08 -9.58
C THR A 535 39.48 -6.60 -9.27
N ALA A 536 40.56 -5.82 -9.38
CA ALA A 536 40.52 -4.37 -9.23
C ALA A 536 39.74 -3.73 -10.39
N VAL A 537 38.84 -2.80 -10.07
CA VAL A 537 37.96 -2.13 -11.03
C VAL A 537 38.38 -0.69 -11.26
N THR A 538 38.42 0.12 -10.21
CA THR A 538 38.70 1.57 -10.30
C THR A 538 39.19 2.12 -8.97
N THR A 539 39.84 3.28 -9.01
CA THR A 539 40.12 4.09 -7.81
C THR A 539 38.92 4.98 -7.46
N ILE A 540 38.67 5.16 -6.16
CA ILE A 540 37.71 6.08 -5.56
C ILE A 540 38.43 6.96 -4.53
N THR A 541 38.29 8.27 -4.63
CA THR A 541 38.65 9.23 -3.58
C THR A 541 37.39 9.65 -2.83
N LEU A 542 37.38 9.42 -1.52
CA LEU A 542 36.27 9.76 -0.64
C LEU A 542 36.63 10.98 0.21
N GLU A 543 35.80 12.02 0.12
CA GLU A 543 35.80 13.14 1.05
C GLU A 543 34.61 12.98 1.99
N ARG A 544 34.86 13.09 3.29
CA ARG A 544 33.79 13.08 4.28
C ARG A 544 33.82 14.40 5.03
N ASN A 545 32.86 15.28 4.75
CA ASN A 545 32.58 16.36 5.69
C ASN A 545 32.04 15.74 6.96
N SER A 546 32.48 16.23 8.12
CA SER A 546 32.07 15.74 9.44
C SER A 546 30.53 15.75 9.53
N VAL A 547 29.92 14.60 9.26
CA VAL A 547 28.51 14.38 9.58
C VAL A 547 28.48 14.34 11.10
N PRO A 548 27.63 15.15 11.76
CA PRO A 548 27.44 15.03 13.19
C PRO A 548 27.10 13.57 13.45
N ASN A 549 27.90 12.90 14.26
CA ASN A 549 27.62 11.57 14.76
C ASN A 549 26.25 11.69 15.42
N THR A 550 25.20 11.33 14.70
CA THR A 550 23.83 11.57 15.16
C THR A 550 23.71 10.59 16.29
N ALA A 551 23.76 11.09 17.53
CA ALA A 551 23.61 10.25 18.70
C ALA A 551 22.37 9.40 18.44
N LEU A 552 22.55 8.08 18.41
CA LEU A 552 21.45 7.14 18.22
C LEU A 552 20.37 7.56 19.21
N THR A 553 19.22 7.97 18.68
CA THR A 553 18.08 8.25 19.55
C THR A 553 17.85 6.97 20.35
N PRO A 554 17.69 7.05 21.68
CA PRO A 554 17.47 5.87 22.50
C PRO A 554 16.35 5.04 21.88
N ILE A 555 16.63 3.77 21.59
CA ILE A 555 15.66 2.88 20.96
C ILE A 555 14.48 2.72 21.93
N PRO A 556 13.25 3.08 21.53
CA PRO A 556 12.06 2.88 22.37
C PRO A 556 11.87 1.39 22.68
N ASN A 557 11.50 1.09 23.93
CA ASN A 557 11.27 -0.27 24.44
C ASN A 557 12.33 -1.26 23.94
N PRO A 558 13.60 -1.13 24.40
CA PRO A 558 14.71 -1.91 23.87
C PRO A 558 14.51 -3.41 24.09
N LEU A 559 14.90 -4.18 23.10
CA LEU A 559 14.91 -5.64 23.07
C LEU A 559 16.33 -6.12 22.71
N ASP A 560 16.65 -7.35 23.11
CA ASP A 560 17.90 -8.03 22.73
C ASP A 560 17.54 -9.43 22.22
N VAL A 561 16.94 -9.44 21.03
CA VAL A 561 16.37 -10.64 20.41
C VAL A 561 17.07 -10.89 19.09
N ARG A 562 17.69 -12.06 18.95
CA ARG A 562 18.31 -12.50 17.70
C ARG A 562 17.38 -13.47 16.96
N MET A 563 17.32 -13.36 15.64
CA MET A 563 16.57 -14.25 14.76
C MET A 563 17.53 -14.85 13.74
N GLY A 564 17.74 -16.16 13.81
CA GLY A 564 18.86 -16.80 13.11
C GLY A 564 20.22 -16.23 13.55
N ASP A 565 21.21 -16.27 12.66
CA ASP A 565 22.59 -15.88 12.97
C ASP A 565 22.87 -14.37 12.85
N ASP A 566 22.12 -13.67 11.99
CA ASP A 566 22.52 -12.34 11.51
C ASP A 566 21.55 -11.18 11.84
N LEU A 567 20.28 -11.47 12.19
CA LEU A 567 19.25 -10.44 12.41
C LEU A 567 19.02 -10.18 13.90
N HIS A 568 19.01 -8.90 14.28
CA HIS A 568 18.77 -8.45 15.64
C HIS A 568 17.59 -7.48 15.69
N LEU A 569 16.56 -7.84 16.46
CA LEU A 569 15.48 -6.93 16.85
C LEU A 569 15.90 -6.16 18.11
N LEU A 570 16.16 -4.86 17.94
CA LEU A 570 16.69 -3.97 18.97
C LEU A 570 15.61 -3.31 19.84
N GLY A 571 14.36 -3.28 19.40
CA GLY A 571 13.28 -2.63 20.12
C GLY A 571 12.05 -2.38 19.29
N PHE A 572 11.04 -1.75 19.90
CA PHE A 572 9.77 -1.49 19.25
C PHE A 572 9.08 -0.24 19.79
N GLU A 573 8.16 0.31 18.99
CA GLU A 573 7.27 1.38 19.40
C GLU A 573 5.85 1.03 18.96
N ALA A 574 4.95 0.88 19.94
CA ALA A 574 3.54 0.59 19.70
C ALA A 574 2.70 1.22 20.81
N PRO A 575 1.44 1.63 20.53
CA PRO A 575 0.51 2.04 21.58
C PRO A 575 0.26 0.89 22.55
N ASN A 576 0.28 1.18 23.85
CA ASN A 576 -0.11 0.25 24.90
C ASN A 576 -1.65 0.15 25.09
N ARG A 577 -2.41 1.00 24.39
CA ARG A 577 -3.88 0.98 24.35
C ARG A 577 -4.32 1.03 22.90
N ILE A 578 -5.10 0.03 22.48
CA ILE A 578 -5.49 -0.12 21.08
C ILE A 578 -6.99 -0.26 20.97
N GLN A 579 -7.59 0.60 20.15
CA GLN A 579 -8.97 0.42 19.71
C GLN A 579 -8.97 -0.52 18.50
N PRO A 580 -9.59 -1.70 18.58
CA PRO A 580 -9.69 -2.62 17.44
C PRO A 580 -10.32 -1.95 16.22
N GLU A 581 -10.05 -2.48 15.04
CA GLU A 581 -10.58 -2.02 13.76
C GLU A 581 -10.12 -0.61 13.31
N THR A 582 -9.34 0.09 14.13
CA THR A 582 -8.65 1.34 13.75
C THR A 582 -7.19 1.08 13.38
N ARG A 583 -6.63 1.92 12.51
CA ARG A 583 -5.19 1.84 12.16
C ARG A 583 -4.35 2.59 13.19
N PHE A 584 -3.21 2.03 13.56
CA PHE A 584 -2.24 2.65 14.46
C PHE A 584 -0.80 2.43 13.97
N PRO A 585 0.16 3.31 14.33
CA PRO A 585 1.56 3.11 14.01
C PRO A 585 2.16 1.98 14.86
N PHE A 586 3.00 1.15 14.23
CA PHE A 586 3.76 0.09 14.88
C PHE A 586 5.16 0.07 14.26
N THR A 587 6.18 0.32 15.07
CA THR A 587 7.57 0.43 14.60
C THR A 587 8.43 -0.66 15.21
N LEU A 588 9.23 -1.33 14.39
CA LEU A 588 10.29 -2.24 14.83
C LEU A 588 11.65 -1.66 14.48
N TYR A 589 12.62 -1.83 15.38
CA TYR A 589 14.00 -1.38 15.17
C TYR A 589 14.88 -2.59 14.97
N TRP A 590 15.44 -2.73 13.78
CA TRP A 590 16.26 -3.87 13.38
C TRP A 590 17.72 -3.48 13.20
N LYS A 591 18.61 -4.46 13.27
CA LYS A 591 20.03 -4.34 12.92
C LYS A 591 20.51 -5.68 12.38
N VAL A 592 21.42 -5.63 11.41
CA VAL A 592 22.21 -6.80 11.01
C VAL A 592 23.64 -6.65 11.51
N ASP A 593 24.21 -7.73 12.05
CA ASP A 593 25.60 -7.72 12.55
C ASP A 593 26.61 -7.83 11.39
N LYS A 594 26.23 -8.51 10.30
CA LYS A 594 27.03 -8.72 9.08
C LYS A 594 26.17 -8.56 7.81
N SER A 595 26.84 -8.51 6.66
CA SER A 595 26.15 -8.52 5.36
C SER A 595 25.41 -9.84 5.19
N VAL A 596 24.10 -9.78 4.95
CA VAL A 596 23.27 -10.96 4.65
C VAL A 596 23.08 -11.11 3.15
N VAL A 597 23.15 -12.34 2.64
CA VAL A 597 22.93 -12.63 1.22
C VAL A 597 21.46 -12.94 0.94
N ASN A 598 20.81 -13.62 1.89
CA ASN A 598 19.40 -14.00 1.81
C ASN A 598 18.48 -12.86 2.28
N ASP A 599 17.30 -12.81 1.67
CA ASP A 599 16.26 -11.88 2.08
C ASP A 599 15.28 -12.53 3.07
N PHE A 600 14.84 -11.76 4.08
CA PHE A 600 13.90 -12.22 5.10
C PHE A 600 12.64 -11.35 5.17
N ILE A 601 11.49 -11.99 5.44
CA ILE A 601 10.18 -11.36 5.55
C ILE A 601 9.69 -11.46 6.99
N GLY A 602 9.44 -10.31 7.62
CA GLY A 602 8.96 -10.25 9.00
C GLY A 602 7.43 -10.15 9.12
N PHE A 603 6.83 -10.95 9.99
CA PHE A 603 5.41 -10.88 10.33
C PHE A 603 5.20 -10.56 11.82
N VAL A 604 4.02 -10.04 12.16
CA VAL A 604 3.62 -9.71 13.53
C VAL A 604 2.41 -10.58 13.90
N GLN A 605 2.36 -11.08 15.12
CA GLN A 605 1.25 -11.81 15.70
C GLN A 605 0.78 -11.10 16.95
N VAL A 606 -0.48 -11.32 17.29
CA VAL A 606 -1.08 -10.93 18.57
C VAL A 606 -1.45 -12.20 19.31
N LEU A 607 -0.94 -12.32 20.53
CA LEU A 607 -1.21 -13.43 21.43
C LEU A 607 -2.16 -12.98 22.55
N ASP A 608 -3.06 -13.86 22.96
CA ASP A 608 -3.81 -13.68 24.21
C ASP A 608 -3.00 -14.14 25.43
N THR A 609 -3.58 -14.03 26.63
CA THR A 609 -2.95 -14.42 27.89
C THR A 609 -2.70 -15.93 28.03
N SER A 610 -3.29 -16.77 27.18
CA SER A 610 -2.99 -18.21 27.11
C SER A 610 -1.84 -18.54 26.15
N GLY A 611 -1.33 -17.55 25.41
CA GLY A 611 -0.35 -17.72 24.34
C GLY A 611 -0.96 -18.09 22.99
N ALA A 612 -2.29 -18.10 22.86
CA ALA A 612 -2.94 -18.43 21.60
C ALA A 612 -2.88 -17.25 20.61
N VAL A 613 -2.61 -17.53 19.34
CA VAL A 613 -2.58 -16.52 18.28
C VAL A 613 -4.01 -16.08 17.94
N VAL A 614 -4.35 -14.84 18.27
CA VAL A 614 -5.68 -14.25 18.01
C VAL A 614 -5.69 -13.35 16.76
N ALA A 615 -4.52 -12.90 16.30
CA ALA A 615 -4.38 -12.22 15.02
C ALA A 615 -2.97 -12.44 14.43
N ARG A 616 -2.88 -12.54 13.11
CA ARG A 616 -1.62 -12.54 12.37
C ARG A 616 -1.64 -11.39 11.37
N LEU A 617 -0.64 -10.53 11.44
CA LEU A 617 -0.51 -9.27 10.72
C LEU A 617 0.78 -9.31 9.88
N GLY A 618 0.75 -8.73 8.68
CA GLY A 618 1.96 -8.58 7.85
C GLY A 618 2.03 -9.41 6.56
N TYR A 619 1.07 -10.30 6.31
CA TYR A 619 0.96 -10.99 5.01
C TYR A 619 0.07 -10.25 3.99
N GLU A 620 -0.68 -9.23 4.43
CA GLU A 620 -1.64 -8.51 3.59
C GLU A 620 -0.96 -7.42 2.75
N GLY A 621 -0.40 -7.83 1.60
CA GLY A 621 -0.34 -7.01 0.38
C GLY A 621 0.85 -6.06 0.18
N LEU A 622 1.65 -5.78 1.21
CA LEU A 622 2.94 -5.07 1.07
C LEU A 622 3.94 -5.69 2.05
N GLN A 623 4.47 -6.87 1.69
CA GLN A 623 5.28 -7.76 2.55
C GLN A 623 6.59 -7.15 3.10
N PHE A 624 6.90 -5.88 2.79
CA PHE A 624 8.02 -5.14 3.37
C PHE A 624 7.67 -3.79 3.99
N ALA A 625 6.41 -3.38 4.05
CA ALA A 625 6.00 -2.08 4.64
C ALA A 625 6.86 -0.85 4.21
N GLY A 626 7.50 -0.90 3.03
CA GLY A 626 8.42 0.15 2.56
C GLY A 626 9.88 0.01 3.00
N LEU A 627 10.33 -1.17 3.44
CA LEU A 627 11.75 -1.50 3.67
C LEU A 627 12.46 -1.98 2.40
N ASN A 628 13.78 -1.81 2.34
CA ASN A 628 14.60 -2.49 1.33
C ASN A 628 14.73 -3.98 1.71
N PRO A 629 14.90 -4.88 0.71
CA PRO A 629 15.37 -6.26 0.93
C PRO A 629 16.48 -6.33 2.00
N THR A 630 16.47 -7.34 2.88
CA THR A 630 17.47 -7.43 3.96
C THR A 630 18.89 -7.58 3.42
N SER A 631 19.06 -8.15 2.22
CA SER A 631 20.35 -8.15 1.50
C SER A 631 20.89 -6.75 1.25
N LEU A 632 20.06 -5.70 1.21
CA LEU A 632 20.49 -4.32 1.04
C LEU A 632 20.78 -3.58 2.36
N TRP A 633 20.69 -4.24 3.50
CA TRP A 633 20.90 -3.60 4.80
C TRP A 633 22.39 -3.45 5.13
N THR A 634 22.75 -2.28 5.67
CA THR A 634 24.14 -2.00 6.08
C THR A 634 24.44 -2.68 7.42
N PRO A 635 25.55 -3.42 7.55
CA PRO A 635 26.01 -3.93 8.83
C PRO A 635 26.10 -2.83 9.89
N ASN A 636 25.55 -3.11 11.07
CA ASN A 636 25.46 -2.20 12.21
C ASN A 636 24.61 -0.95 12.06
N GLN A 637 23.94 -0.74 10.92
CA GLN A 637 22.93 0.31 10.79
C GLN A 637 21.63 -0.14 11.47
N VAL A 638 21.01 0.76 12.23
CA VAL A 638 19.64 0.57 12.72
C VAL A 638 18.67 0.85 11.58
N VAL A 639 17.86 -0.16 11.23
CA VAL A 639 16.80 -0.09 10.23
C VAL A 639 15.47 0.08 10.95
N VAL A 640 14.72 1.12 10.58
CA VAL A 640 13.44 1.46 11.21
C VAL A 640 12.29 0.98 10.33
N ASP A 641 11.61 -0.08 10.77
CA ASP A 641 10.46 -0.71 10.13
C ASP A 641 9.18 -0.08 10.64
N ARG A 642 8.61 0.87 9.88
CA ARG A 642 7.38 1.58 10.26
C ARG A 642 6.18 0.96 9.55
N ARG A 643 5.26 0.41 10.32
CA ARG A 643 4.03 -0.24 9.83
C ARG A 643 2.79 0.53 10.31
N SER A 644 1.72 0.45 9.52
CA SER A 644 0.37 0.87 9.93
C SER A 644 -0.52 -0.36 10.05
N LEU A 645 -0.71 -0.83 11.27
CA LEU A 645 -1.44 -2.07 11.56
C LEU A 645 -2.91 -1.78 11.89
N ARG A 646 -3.80 -2.74 11.59
CA ARG A 646 -5.21 -2.73 11.97
C ARG A 646 -5.54 -4.09 12.60
N LEU A 647 -5.95 -4.10 13.85
CA LEU A 647 -6.38 -5.35 14.51
C LEU A 647 -7.82 -5.70 14.09
N PRO A 648 -8.15 -6.99 13.94
CA PRO A 648 -9.53 -7.42 13.83
C PRO A 648 -10.29 -7.08 15.12
N LYS A 649 -11.60 -7.28 15.13
CA LYS A 649 -12.39 -7.10 16.36
C LYS A 649 -11.92 -8.08 17.44
N LEU A 650 -11.29 -7.56 18.48
CA LEU A 650 -10.83 -8.31 19.65
C LEU A 650 -11.74 -8.02 20.86
N ARG A 651 -11.82 -8.97 21.80
CA ARG A 651 -12.47 -8.73 23.08
C ARG A 651 -11.62 -7.79 23.94
N PRO A 652 -12.21 -6.97 24.83
CA PRO A 652 -11.46 -6.27 25.86
C PRO A 652 -10.56 -7.24 26.63
N GLY A 653 -9.32 -6.84 26.89
CA GLY A 653 -8.30 -7.76 27.41
C GLY A 653 -6.88 -7.26 27.27
N LEU A 654 -5.97 -7.95 27.96
CA LEU A 654 -4.53 -7.88 27.77
C LEU A 654 -4.09 -8.79 26.62
N TYR A 655 -3.17 -8.29 25.80
CA TYR A 655 -2.57 -9.00 24.68
C TYR A 655 -1.08 -8.70 24.57
N TYR A 656 -0.36 -9.60 23.90
CA TYR A 656 1.08 -9.50 23.69
C TYR A 656 1.43 -9.45 22.19
N TRP A 657 2.51 -8.76 21.85
CA TRP A 657 3.06 -8.82 20.50
C TRP A 657 3.98 -10.02 20.35
N ALA A 658 3.96 -10.62 19.17
CA ALA A 658 4.92 -11.63 18.77
C ALA A 658 5.45 -11.31 17.37
N VAL A 659 6.76 -11.43 17.13
CA VAL A 659 7.35 -11.18 15.79
C VAL A 659 8.22 -12.35 15.39
N GLY A 660 8.13 -12.75 14.12
CA GLY A 660 9.06 -13.71 13.54
C GLY A 660 9.50 -13.31 12.14
N MET A 661 10.48 -14.04 11.62
CA MET A 661 11.11 -13.82 10.32
C MET A 661 11.14 -15.13 9.52
N ASP A 662 10.71 -15.07 8.26
CA ASP A 662 10.78 -16.18 7.31
C ASP A 662 11.85 -15.86 6.25
N ARG A 663 12.71 -16.83 5.91
CA ARG A 663 13.62 -16.74 4.78
C ARG A 663 12.83 -16.79 3.47
N TYR A 664 13.21 -15.99 2.49
CA TYR A 664 12.57 -15.97 1.18
C TYR A 664 13.49 -16.58 0.11
N PRO A 665 12.95 -17.31 -0.89
CA PRO A 665 11.53 -17.56 -1.19
C PRO A 665 10.91 -18.83 -0.55
N ASP A 666 11.70 -19.67 0.11
CA ASP A 666 11.23 -20.96 0.61
C ASP A 666 10.44 -20.88 1.92
N HIS A 667 10.31 -19.69 2.50
CA HIS A 667 9.54 -19.41 3.71
C HIS A 667 9.99 -20.25 4.93
N GLU A 668 11.27 -20.59 4.98
CA GLU A 668 11.85 -21.25 6.14
C GLU A 668 11.87 -20.31 7.34
N ARG A 669 11.24 -20.72 8.43
CA ARG A 669 11.11 -19.92 9.65
C ARG A 669 12.45 -19.86 10.39
N LEU A 670 12.90 -18.65 10.75
CA LEU A 670 14.10 -18.48 11.57
C LEU A 670 13.83 -18.79 13.04
N PRO A 671 14.76 -19.47 13.73
CA PRO A 671 14.69 -19.66 15.18
C PRO A 671 14.94 -18.35 15.92
N VAL A 672 14.31 -18.19 17.09
CA VAL A 672 14.53 -17.05 17.97
C VAL A 672 15.53 -17.42 19.07
N ILE A 673 16.47 -16.52 19.34
CA ILE A 673 17.48 -16.66 20.38
C ILE A 673 17.36 -15.44 21.31
N THR A 674 17.05 -15.70 22.58
CA THR A 674 16.87 -14.66 23.60
C THR A 674 17.86 -14.90 24.73
N ARG A 675 18.65 -13.90 25.12
CA ARG A 675 19.65 -13.98 26.22
C ARG A 675 20.67 -15.12 26.09
N GLY A 676 21.03 -15.52 24.87
CA GLY A 676 22.07 -16.52 24.62
C GLY A 676 21.64 -17.98 24.78
N GLU A 677 20.37 -18.23 25.09
CA GLU A 677 19.76 -19.56 25.00
C GLU A 677 18.91 -19.64 23.72
N SER A 678 19.16 -20.66 22.89
CA SER A 678 18.29 -20.95 21.75
C SER A 678 16.97 -21.45 22.30
N THR A 679 15.91 -20.65 22.17
CA THR A 679 14.55 -21.12 22.46
C THR A 679 14.11 -22.05 21.34
N THR A 680 13.20 -23.00 21.61
CA THR A 680 12.48 -23.74 20.55
C THR A 680 11.47 -22.85 19.81
N ASP A 681 11.33 -21.60 20.24
CA ASP A 681 10.33 -20.67 19.76
C ASP A 681 10.75 -20.05 18.43
N ASP A 682 9.75 -19.89 17.57
CA ASP A 682 9.88 -19.39 16.21
C ASP A 682 9.30 -17.96 16.06
N VAL A 683 8.97 -17.34 17.21
CA VAL A 683 8.52 -15.96 17.37
C VAL A 683 9.04 -15.38 18.68
N ALA A 684 9.40 -14.10 18.65
CA ALA A 684 9.79 -13.34 19.82
C ALA A 684 8.57 -12.65 20.40
N VAL A 685 8.17 -13.03 21.61
CA VAL A 685 7.05 -12.41 22.34
C VAL A 685 7.56 -11.24 23.17
N PHE A 686 6.97 -10.06 23.00
CA PHE A 686 7.37 -8.86 23.72
C PHE A 686 6.24 -7.83 23.78
N GLY A 687 6.33 -6.91 24.74
CA GLY A 687 5.40 -5.81 24.87
C GLY A 687 3.98 -6.27 25.20
N GLU A 688 3.26 -5.42 25.88
CA GLU A 688 1.86 -5.66 26.20
C GLU A 688 1.01 -4.49 25.73
N PHE A 689 -0.23 -4.78 25.36
CA PHE A 689 -1.20 -3.75 25.10
C PHE A 689 -2.58 -4.19 25.57
N LYS A 690 -3.39 -3.20 25.93
CA LYS A 690 -4.79 -3.42 26.30
C LYS A 690 -5.73 -3.05 25.17
N VAL A 691 -6.73 -3.90 24.98
CA VAL A 691 -7.98 -3.54 24.32
C VAL A 691 -8.93 -3.06 25.42
N PRO A 692 -9.28 -1.75 25.46
CA PRO A 692 -10.04 -1.19 26.56
C PRO A 692 -11.46 -1.75 26.60
N VAL A 693 -12.01 -1.84 27.80
CA VAL A 693 -13.43 -2.10 28.00
C VAL A 693 -14.23 -0.86 27.58
N ASN A 694 -15.36 -1.05 26.89
CA ASN A 694 -16.27 0.06 26.62
C ASN A 694 -16.87 0.53 27.95
N PRO A 695 -17.06 1.84 28.17
CA PRO A 695 -17.73 2.34 29.37
C PRO A 695 -19.13 1.73 29.44
N PHE A 696 -19.44 1.08 30.57
CA PHE A 696 -20.73 0.45 30.80
C PHE A 696 -21.81 1.53 30.99
N THR A 697 -22.99 1.31 30.42
CA THR A 697 -24.11 2.27 30.47
C THR A 697 -25.11 1.99 31.60
N SER A 698 -25.00 0.86 32.29
CA SER A 698 -25.89 0.45 33.37
C SER A 698 -25.25 0.69 34.74
N ASN A 699 -25.99 1.32 35.63
CA ASN A 699 -25.61 1.38 37.05
C ASN A 699 -25.74 -0.01 37.69
N PRO A 700 -24.85 -0.36 38.64
CA PRO A 700 -25.02 -1.58 39.44
C PRO A 700 -26.36 -1.58 40.17
N LYS A 701 -27.02 -2.74 40.24
CA LYS A 701 -28.27 -2.94 40.99
C LYS A 701 -28.07 -2.72 42.48
N TYR A 702 -26.93 -3.14 43.01
CA TYR A 702 -26.52 -2.89 44.39
C TYR A 702 -25.29 -1.98 44.41
N PRO A 703 -25.47 -0.64 44.43
CA PRO A 703 -24.37 0.29 44.59
C PRO A 703 -23.63 0.04 45.89
N LEU A 704 -22.30 0.09 45.83
CA LEU A 704 -21.42 -0.05 46.97
C LEU A 704 -20.31 0.99 46.85
N ASN A 705 -19.76 1.47 47.95
CA ASN A 705 -18.65 2.43 47.89
C ASN A 705 -17.60 2.03 48.90
N THR A 706 -16.88 0.96 48.56
CA THR A 706 -15.86 0.36 49.42
C THR A 706 -14.51 0.47 48.72
N SER A 707 -13.55 1.08 49.39
CA SER A 707 -12.18 1.21 48.87
C SER A 707 -11.37 -0.01 49.31
N LEU A 708 -10.63 -0.64 48.40
CA LEU A 708 -9.68 -1.71 48.72
C LEU A 708 -8.28 -1.18 48.47
N GLY A 709 -7.56 -0.89 49.55
CA GLY A 709 -6.31 -0.14 49.46
C GLY A 709 -6.52 1.32 49.00
N ARG A 710 -5.50 1.91 48.37
CA ARG A 710 -5.53 3.31 47.92
C ARG A 710 -6.03 3.48 46.48
N ASP A 711 -5.94 2.42 45.68
CA ASP A 711 -5.98 2.53 44.23
C ASP A 711 -7.23 1.93 43.60
N ILE A 712 -8.00 1.12 44.34
CA ILE A 712 -9.17 0.39 43.83
C ILE A 712 -10.40 0.70 44.67
N ARG A 713 -11.53 0.90 44.00
CA ARG A 713 -12.84 1.06 44.61
C ARG A 713 -13.85 0.10 43.99
N LEU A 714 -14.61 -0.59 44.83
CA LEU A 714 -15.82 -1.31 44.43
C LEU A 714 -16.99 -0.32 44.43
N THR A 715 -17.61 -0.10 43.27
CA THR A 715 -18.70 0.85 43.06
C THR A 715 -20.09 0.19 43.08
N GLY A 716 -20.13 -1.14 43.04
CA GLY A 716 -21.34 -1.92 43.21
C GLY A 716 -21.19 -3.33 42.67
N TYR A 717 -22.28 -4.10 42.74
CA TYR A 717 -22.35 -5.46 42.22
C TYR A 717 -23.77 -5.82 41.78
N ASP A 718 -23.87 -6.83 40.92
CA ASP A 718 -25.11 -7.54 40.60
C ASP A 718 -24.95 -9.01 40.99
N LEU A 719 -25.99 -9.58 41.60
CA LEU A 719 -26.03 -10.98 41.99
C LEU A 719 -27.28 -11.63 41.41
N THR A 720 -27.10 -12.68 40.61
CA THR A 720 -28.19 -13.36 39.91
C THR A 720 -27.96 -14.88 39.85
N ALA A 721 -29.06 -15.63 39.78
CA ALA A 721 -29.03 -17.07 39.52
C ALA A 721 -29.42 -17.32 38.07
N ILE A 722 -28.64 -18.16 37.39
CA ILE A 722 -28.86 -18.51 35.98
C ILE A 722 -29.01 -20.03 35.82
N ASP A 723 -29.78 -20.44 34.80
CA ASP A 723 -29.91 -21.84 34.42
C ASP A 723 -28.66 -22.34 33.66
N PRO A 724 -28.50 -23.67 33.42
CA PRO A 724 -27.39 -24.20 32.61
C PRO A 724 -27.27 -23.66 31.18
N ARG A 725 -28.32 -22.99 30.66
CA ARG A 725 -28.33 -22.36 29.34
C ARG A 725 -27.97 -20.87 29.40
N GLY A 726 -27.72 -20.32 30.58
CA GLY A 726 -27.37 -18.93 30.82
C GLY A 726 -28.57 -17.98 30.92
N ASN A 727 -29.80 -18.48 31.06
CA ASN A 727 -30.97 -17.63 31.23
C ASN A 727 -31.11 -17.21 32.70
N LEU A 728 -31.47 -15.93 32.93
CA LEU A 728 -31.79 -15.41 34.25
C LEU A 728 -32.98 -16.16 34.86
N VAL A 729 -32.79 -16.75 36.04
CA VAL A 729 -33.84 -17.43 36.80
C VAL A 729 -34.29 -16.60 37.99
N ALA A 730 -33.35 -15.96 38.68
CA ALA A 730 -33.65 -15.04 39.77
C ALA A 730 -32.63 -13.89 39.82
N SER A 731 -33.11 -12.69 40.10
CA SER A 731 -32.27 -11.56 40.52
C SER A 731 -32.63 -11.25 41.97
N GLY A 732 -31.66 -10.97 42.84
CA GLY A 732 -31.91 -10.77 44.28
C GLY A 732 -33.03 -9.77 44.58
N ASN A 733 -33.58 -9.80 45.79
CA ASN A 733 -34.55 -8.80 46.25
C ASN A 733 -33.99 -7.37 46.17
N ASP A 734 -34.86 -6.35 46.29
CA ASP A 734 -34.43 -4.93 46.27
C ASP A 734 -33.67 -4.50 47.55
N GLY A 735 -33.57 -5.40 48.55
CA GLY A 735 -32.78 -5.17 49.76
C GLY A 735 -31.28 -5.39 49.53
N ALA A 736 -30.44 -4.58 50.18
CA ALA A 736 -28.99 -4.74 50.19
C ALA A 736 -28.52 -5.09 51.62
N PRO A 737 -27.77 -6.18 51.85
CA PRO A 737 -27.33 -7.18 50.87
C PRO A 737 -28.50 -8.09 50.39
N PRO A 738 -28.46 -8.58 49.14
CA PRO A 738 -29.52 -9.38 48.57
C PRO A 738 -29.62 -10.79 49.14
N TYR A 739 -30.82 -11.35 49.06
CA TYR A 739 -31.11 -12.76 49.31
C TYR A 739 -31.59 -13.45 48.02
N LEU A 740 -30.99 -14.59 47.65
CA LEU A 740 -31.30 -15.35 46.43
C LEU A 740 -31.63 -16.81 46.72
N LEU A 741 -32.73 -17.30 46.12
CA LEU A 741 -33.06 -18.72 46.07
C LEU A 741 -32.44 -19.34 44.82
N ILE A 742 -31.67 -20.41 45.00
CA ILE A 742 -30.99 -21.12 43.91
C ILE A 742 -31.50 -22.56 43.84
N GLY A 743 -31.98 -22.95 42.67
CA GLY A 743 -32.40 -24.31 42.36
C GLY A 743 -31.22 -25.24 42.04
N GLN A 744 -31.41 -26.54 42.23
CA GLN A 744 -30.42 -27.55 41.83
C GLN A 744 -30.09 -27.45 40.33
N GLY A 745 -28.79 -27.43 40.00
CA GLY A 745 -28.30 -27.26 38.62
C GLY A 745 -28.15 -25.81 38.16
N GLN A 746 -28.55 -24.82 38.95
CA GLN A 746 -28.35 -23.40 38.63
C GLN A 746 -26.96 -22.92 39.08
N ALA A 747 -26.44 -21.92 38.38
CA ALA A 747 -25.17 -21.28 38.71
C ALA A 747 -25.39 -19.86 39.26
N LEU A 748 -24.44 -19.40 40.05
CA LEU A 748 -24.42 -18.03 40.55
C LEU A 748 -23.60 -17.17 39.59
N GLU A 749 -24.24 -16.18 38.99
CA GLU A 749 -23.59 -15.13 38.22
C GLU A 749 -23.45 -13.88 39.10
N LEU A 750 -22.19 -13.51 39.34
CA LEU A 750 -21.79 -12.32 40.09
C LEU A 750 -21.07 -11.35 39.15
N VAL A 751 -21.55 -10.12 39.09
CA VAL A 751 -20.90 -9.03 38.36
C VAL A 751 -20.43 -7.98 39.35
N LEU A 752 -19.13 -7.71 39.36
CA LEU A 752 -18.50 -6.70 40.22
C LEU A 752 -18.14 -5.47 39.38
N TYR A 753 -18.44 -4.29 39.90
CA TYR A 753 -18.15 -3.02 39.24
C TYR A 753 -17.04 -2.30 39.99
N TRP A 754 -15.88 -2.21 39.37
CA TRP A 754 -14.69 -1.61 39.96
C TRP A 754 -14.39 -0.26 39.33
N GLN A 755 -13.70 0.59 40.08
CA GLN A 755 -13.10 1.83 39.61
C GLN A 755 -11.64 1.87 40.05
N ALA A 756 -10.72 2.08 39.09
CA ALA A 756 -9.35 2.45 39.38
C ALA A 756 -9.31 3.91 39.84
N VAL A 757 -8.97 4.16 41.10
CA VAL A 757 -8.84 5.53 41.65
C VAL A 757 -7.54 6.18 41.16
N SER A 758 -6.48 5.38 41.00
CA SER A 758 -5.16 5.81 40.52
C SER A 758 -4.60 4.77 39.52
N LYS A 759 -3.41 4.99 38.97
CA LYS A 759 -2.74 3.97 38.15
C LYS A 759 -2.26 2.85 39.06
N ILE A 760 -2.74 1.64 38.79
CA ILE A 760 -2.37 0.44 39.54
C ILE A 760 -1.12 -0.17 38.89
N THR A 761 -0.11 -0.51 39.69
CA THR A 761 1.11 -1.21 39.23
C THR A 761 1.23 -2.62 39.78
N THR A 762 0.37 -2.99 40.73
CA THR A 762 0.34 -4.31 41.36
C THR A 762 -0.83 -5.11 40.83
N ASP A 763 -0.60 -6.38 40.56
CA ASP A 763 -1.65 -7.28 40.12
C ASP A 763 -2.40 -7.88 41.29
N TYR A 764 -3.73 -7.73 41.26
CA TYR A 764 -4.64 -8.24 42.26
C TYR A 764 -5.54 -9.31 41.65
N LYS A 765 -5.71 -10.42 42.38
CA LYS A 765 -6.75 -11.41 42.10
C LYS A 765 -7.98 -11.11 42.94
N VAL A 766 -9.15 -11.26 42.32
CA VAL A 766 -10.43 -11.23 43.01
C VAL A 766 -10.73 -12.64 43.48
N PHE A 767 -11.07 -12.79 44.75
CA PHE A 767 -11.64 -14.02 45.28
C PHE A 767 -13.14 -13.84 45.48
N VAL A 768 -13.88 -14.90 45.17
CA VAL A 768 -15.30 -15.06 45.50
C VAL A 768 -15.42 -16.32 46.33
N HIS A 769 -15.84 -16.17 47.58
CA HIS A 769 -15.98 -17.24 48.56
C HIS A 769 -17.45 -17.46 48.89
N ILE A 770 -17.86 -18.73 48.92
CA ILE A 770 -19.15 -19.17 49.46
C ILE A 770 -18.87 -19.85 50.79
N VAL A 771 -19.49 -19.37 51.86
CA VAL A 771 -19.33 -19.90 53.22
C VAL A 771 -20.65 -20.38 53.80
N ASP A 772 -20.62 -21.42 54.62
CA ASP A 772 -21.78 -21.91 55.35
C ASP A 772 -22.14 -21.00 56.56
N GLN A 773 -23.19 -21.38 57.30
CA GLN A 773 -23.64 -20.64 58.49
C GLN A 773 -22.59 -20.61 59.61
N ASN A 774 -21.66 -21.56 59.64
CA ASN A 774 -20.55 -21.62 60.60
C ASN A 774 -19.31 -20.86 60.11
N GLY A 775 -19.36 -20.25 58.92
CA GLY A 775 -18.24 -19.55 58.30
C GLY A 775 -17.21 -20.46 57.61
N LYS A 776 -17.52 -21.75 57.43
CA LYS A 776 -16.64 -22.67 56.69
C LYS A 776 -16.76 -22.41 55.20
N LEU A 777 -15.63 -22.24 54.52
CA LEU A 777 -15.54 -22.13 53.06
C LEU A 777 -16.00 -23.44 52.39
N VAL A 778 -16.99 -23.34 51.50
CA VAL A 778 -17.58 -24.49 50.79
C VAL A 778 -17.39 -24.44 49.27
N ALA A 779 -17.22 -23.25 48.70
CA ALA A 779 -16.83 -23.06 47.31
C ALA A 779 -16.03 -21.76 47.16
N GLN A 780 -15.12 -21.70 46.18
CA GLN A 780 -14.35 -20.50 45.88
C GLN A 780 -14.03 -20.38 44.39
N GLN A 781 -13.82 -19.14 43.94
CA GLN A 781 -13.27 -18.82 42.63
C GLN A 781 -12.30 -17.64 42.75
N ASP A 782 -11.07 -17.84 42.27
CA ASP A 782 -10.00 -16.86 42.32
C ASP A 782 -9.45 -16.61 40.92
N GLN A 783 -9.49 -15.36 40.46
CA GLN A 783 -9.03 -15.01 39.12
C GLN A 783 -8.61 -13.54 39.01
N PHE A 784 -7.83 -13.21 37.99
CA PHE A 784 -7.73 -11.81 37.56
C PHE A 784 -9.09 -11.33 37.05
N PRO A 785 -9.40 -10.02 37.20
CA PRO A 785 -10.67 -9.48 36.74
C PRO A 785 -10.99 -9.80 35.28
N ASP A 786 -12.29 -9.95 35.00
CA ASP A 786 -12.88 -10.35 33.73
C ASP A 786 -12.34 -11.69 33.20
N ALA A 787 -12.36 -12.73 34.05
CA ALA A 787 -11.99 -14.10 33.70
C ALA A 787 -10.58 -14.23 33.10
N TRP A 788 -9.57 -13.78 33.83
CA TRP A 788 -8.15 -13.83 33.44
C TRP A 788 -7.71 -12.88 32.31
N ARG A 789 -8.62 -12.03 31.81
CA ARG A 789 -8.32 -11.14 30.66
C ARG A 789 -7.90 -9.74 31.04
N TYR A 790 -8.31 -9.22 32.21
CA TYR A 790 -8.18 -7.80 32.53
C TYR A 790 -7.47 -7.56 33.87
N PRO A 791 -6.20 -7.98 34.01
CA PRO A 791 -5.43 -7.81 35.25
C PRO A 791 -5.33 -6.34 35.68
N THR A 792 -5.17 -6.09 36.98
CA THR A 792 -5.34 -4.74 37.51
C THR A 792 -4.24 -3.77 37.08
N HIS A 793 -3.03 -4.23 36.76
CA HIS A 793 -1.96 -3.34 36.30
C HIS A 793 -2.27 -2.61 34.97
N ILE A 794 -3.16 -3.16 34.14
CA ILE A 794 -3.54 -2.51 32.87
C ILE A 794 -4.64 -1.47 33.02
N TRP A 795 -5.25 -1.33 34.20
CA TRP A 795 -6.30 -0.34 34.44
C TRP A 795 -5.70 1.08 34.41
N ASP A 796 -6.35 2.01 33.72
CA ASP A 796 -6.00 3.42 33.72
C ASP A 796 -6.62 4.12 34.94
N ALA A 797 -6.00 5.21 35.39
CA ALA A 797 -6.60 6.05 36.43
C ALA A 797 -7.99 6.55 35.99
N GLY A 798 -9.00 6.32 36.82
CA GLY A 798 -10.40 6.64 36.56
C GLY A 798 -11.18 5.60 35.74
N GLU A 799 -10.53 4.51 35.30
CA GLU A 799 -11.18 3.46 34.50
C GLU A 799 -12.21 2.68 35.33
N TYR A 800 -13.35 2.36 34.73
CA TYR A 800 -14.38 1.50 35.30
C TYR A 800 -14.33 0.12 34.65
N VAL A 801 -14.30 -0.93 35.46
CA VAL A 801 -14.16 -2.32 35.01
C VAL A 801 -15.35 -3.15 35.52
N ARG A 802 -16.04 -3.82 34.60
CA ARG A 802 -17.08 -4.82 34.91
C ARG A 802 -16.42 -6.19 34.88
N ASP A 803 -16.48 -6.86 36.01
CA ASP A 803 -15.79 -8.11 36.26
C ASP A 803 -16.82 -9.21 36.54
N SER A 804 -16.90 -10.22 35.66
CA SER A 804 -17.94 -11.25 35.72
C SER A 804 -17.37 -12.57 36.26
N HIS A 805 -18.05 -13.13 37.25
CA HIS A 805 -17.74 -14.40 37.91
C HIS A 805 -18.91 -15.35 37.78
N LEU A 806 -18.63 -16.60 37.41
CA LEU A 806 -19.63 -17.64 37.27
C LEU A 806 -19.22 -18.82 38.14
N LEU A 807 -20.00 -19.04 39.21
CA LEU A 807 -19.74 -20.07 40.20
C LEU A 807 -20.76 -21.21 40.04
N SER A 808 -20.25 -22.43 39.84
CA SER A 808 -21.05 -23.65 39.93
C SER A 808 -21.32 -23.97 41.40
N LEU A 809 -22.59 -24.22 41.74
CA LEU A 809 -23.01 -24.56 43.10
C LEU A 809 -23.55 -26.00 43.20
N ASN A 810 -23.38 -26.80 42.14
CA ASN A 810 -24.00 -28.13 42.00
C ASN A 810 -23.61 -29.13 43.09
N ASP A 811 -22.43 -28.96 43.69
CA ASP A 811 -21.89 -29.89 44.71
C ASP A 811 -22.25 -29.46 46.15
N LEU A 812 -23.03 -28.39 46.32
CA LEU A 812 -23.41 -27.88 47.62
C LEU A 812 -24.76 -28.46 48.09
N PRO A 813 -24.86 -28.92 49.36
CA PRO A 813 -26.12 -29.33 49.96
C PRO A 813 -27.20 -28.24 49.95
N ALA A 814 -28.46 -28.63 50.14
CA ALA A 814 -29.52 -27.67 50.41
C ALA A 814 -29.25 -26.95 51.74
N GLY A 815 -29.41 -25.63 51.77
CA GLY A 815 -29.13 -24.80 52.94
C GLY A 815 -28.77 -23.36 52.59
N GLY A 816 -28.62 -22.55 53.64
CA GLY A 816 -28.23 -21.15 53.53
C GLY A 816 -26.72 -20.94 53.55
N TYR A 817 -26.24 -20.07 52.66
CA TYR A 817 -24.83 -19.71 52.48
C TYR A 817 -24.67 -18.19 52.34
N ARG A 818 -23.46 -17.71 52.60
CA ARG A 818 -23.08 -16.30 52.44
C ARG A 818 -22.02 -16.15 51.35
N VAL A 819 -22.14 -15.09 50.57
CA VAL A 819 -21.22 -14.75 49.47
C VAL A 819 -20.29 -13.64 49.94
N GLN A 820 -18.99 -13.91 49.88
CA GLN A 820 -17.94 -13.01 50.33
C GLN A 820 -16.95 -12.75 49.19
N ILE A 821 -16.49 -11.53 49.07
CA ILE A 821 -15.51 -11.14 48.04
C ILE A 821 -14.35 -10.35 48.64
N GLY A 822 -13.28 -10.25 47.87
CA GLY A 822 -12.20 -9.30 48.13
C GLY A 822 -11.11 -9.41 47.10
N MET A 823 -10.01 -8.71 47.35
CA MET A 823 -8.82 -8.74 46.50
C MET A 823 -7.59 -9.08 47.32
N TYR A 824 -6.65 -9.78 46.69
CA TYR A 824 -5.31 -10.00 47.23
C TYR A 824 -4.24 -9.78 46.16
N GLN A 825 -3.05 -9.38 46.60
CA GLN A 825 -1.90 -9.24 45.71
C GLN A 825 -1.52 -10.61 45.14
N ALA A 826 -1.47 -10.73 43.82
CA ALA A 826 -1.28 -12.01 43.13
C ALA A 826 0.07 -12.68 43.46
N GLU A 827 1.11 -11.89 43.74
CA GLU A 827 2.46 -12.37 44.04
C GLU A 827 2.62 -12.81 45.50
N THR A 828 2.11 -12.02 46.45
CA THR A 828 2.34 -12.25 47.89
C THR A 828 1.21 -13.00 48.58
N GLY A 829 0.02 -13.05 47.97
CA GLY A 829 -1.20 -13.56 48.61
C GLY A 829 -1.80 -12.61 49.65
N GLU A 830 -1.25 -11.40 49.84
CA GLU A 830 -1.73 -10.48 50.87
C GLU A 830 -3.10 -9.88 50.49
N ARG A 831 -4.12 -10.13 51.33
CA ARG A 831 -5.46 -9.54 51.18
C ARG A 831 -5.46 -8.05 51.47
N LEU A 832 -6.16 -7.29 50.63
CA LEU A 832 -6.44 -5.88 50.85
C LEU A 832 -7.51 -5.70 51.93
N THR A 833 -7.33 -4.73 52.82
CA THR A 833 -8.35 -4.32 53.80
C THR A 833 -9.41 -3.46 53.10
N PRO A 834 -10.69 -3.87 53.06
CA PRO A 834 -11.76 -3.03 52.56
C PRO A 834 -12.16 -1.96 53.57
N ILE A 835 -12.35 -0.73 53.10
CA ILE A 835 -12.73 0.45 53.89
C ILE A 835 -14.05 0.99 53.36
N GLU A 836 -15.07 1.04 54.22
CA GLU A 836 -16.39 1.59 53.89
C GLU A 836 -16.36 3.12 53.74
N SER A 837 -17.41 3.70 53.14
CA SER A 837 -17.53 5.15 52.96
C SER A 837 -17.57 5.96 54.26
N ASN A 838 -17.88 5.32 55.39
CA ASN A 838 -17.86 5.92 56.74
C ASN A 838 -16.46 5.86 57.40
N GLY A 839 -15.46 5.26 56.74
CA GLY A 839 -14.10 5.09 57.25
C GLY A 839 -13.84 3.80 58.05
N ASN A 840 -14.84 2.94 58.22
CA ASN A 840 -14.69 1.67 58.95
C ASN A 840 -13.95 0.62 58.12
N GLU A 841 -12.96 -0.02 58.72
CA GLU A 841 -12.30 -1.20 58.14
C GLU A 841 -13.16 -2.45 58.37
N LEU A 842 -13.39 -3.24 57.31
CA LEU A 842 -14.11 -4.50 57.42
C LEU A 842 -13.23 -5.60 58.03
N LYS A 843 -13.81 -6.36 58.96
CA LYS A 843 -13.16 -7.52 59.58
C LYS A 843 -12.84 -8.59 58.54
N ASP A 844 -11.81 -9.40 58.82
CA ASP A 844 -11.38 -10.54 58.01
C ASP A 844 -10.95 -10.21 56.56
N ARG A 845 -10.76 -8.91 56.26
CA ARG A 845 -10.30 -8.38 54.97
C ARG A 845 -11.15 -8.86 53.79
N GLN A 846 -12.48 -8.86 53.96
CA GLN A 846 -13.45 -9.31 52.96
C GLN A 846 -14.77 -8.54 53.07
N ILE A 847 -15.57 -8.58 52.02
CA ILE A 847 -16.87 -7.89 51.91
C ILE A 847 -17.96 -8.96 51.73
N GLU A 848 -18.94 -8.99 52.63
CA GLU A 848 -20.14 -9.83 52.46
C GLU A 848 -21.14 -9.10 51.55
N ILE A 849 -21.51 -9.73 50.43
CA ILE A 849 -22.30 -9.09 49.37
C ILE A 849 -23.66 -9.76 49.14
N GLY A 850 -24.04 -10.75 49.93
CA GLY A 850 -25.31 -11.43 49.75
C GLY A 850 -25.42 -12.75 50.49
N GLN A 851 -26.65 -13.24 50.58
CA GLN A 851 -26.99 -14.55 51.08
C GLN A 851 -27.69 -15.34 49.96
N ILE A 852 -27.36 -16.62 49.86
CA ILE A 852 -27.99 -17.55 48.91
C ILE A 852 -28.56 -18.74 49.69
N GLU A 853 -29.72 -19.22 49.30
CA GLU A 853 -30.28 -20.47 49.82
C GLU A 853 -30.45 -21.46 48.66
N ILE A 854 -29.79 -22.61 48.79
CA ILE A 854 -29.92 -23.71 47.85
C ILE A 854 -31.13 -24.52 48.26
N THR A 855 -32.12 -24.56 47.37
CA THR A 855 -33.36 -25.29 47.59
C THR A 855 -33.13 -26.79 47.41
N GLY A 856 -33.71 -27.59 48.32
CA GLY A 856 -33.79 -29.04 48.19
C GLY A 856 -34.72 -29.44 47.04
N ARG A 857 -34.59 -30.69 46.58
CA ARG A 857 -35.48 -31.27 45.56
C ARG A 857 -36.95 -31.24 45.97
#